data_AF-A0A380S981-F1
#
_entry.id   AF-A0A380S981-F1
#
_cell.length_a   1.000
_cell.length_b   1.000
_cell.length_c   1.000
_cell.angle_alpha   90.00
_cell.angle_beta   90.00
_cell.angle_gamma   90.00
#
_symmetry.space_group_name_H-M   'P 1'
#
loop_
_entity.id
_entity.type
_entity.pdbx_description
1 polymer ?
#
loop_
_entity_poly.entity_id
_entity_poly.type
_entity_poly.pdbx_seq_one_letter_code
_entity_poly.pdbx_strand_id
1 'polypeptide(L)'
;MKNIKLFVFWAIFLLSAAVSSAWATDVTLTYKISVTGTIPHAYITNADGETACDWTNGIGVLWPANEGHTMNDGYGITFTPNQELDKTGKNENNKSTSTTAFSTEKIPTTFTVSVGKEGFYFKSVTFKEDNTEKASSSNIAPNSTSIGVRVPANKFFNYITVVLTVDAYAVSVPENLTISNAFATINRVKYYKAGETVTLTAKENEIINTITGVTASNENVTINLAVDRKTATFKMPSEDVTITATTTEVHTVSVPDGITLSDAFINISGTDYYKKGQTVTFGFSGSGSVVYFVNGERIEGNSVTVGQEDLKVEIGIPYIDENGKEQIRKLGEYTVLTSLTDVSNLGGGWYVVQGKVKYSNQVKFSGDAHLILADGAEMVIKSETDGIQADKKLTIYGQNGQSGILNDTANGSGSLGIYSKGTVSIIGGTVTATGSNGGIYGSEGVTINGGIVTATGYNGIYGSQGVTINGGIVTATGSGGFGIYNWKRNVTINGGIVTATGFNAIYNDFGNITISGGSVTATGKNNGIYGPNGVTINGGIVTATCGYGYGIYSQNSDITLGWTNSNDFIKASSYKGSVQIAEGKSFKDEKGNVYSGSLSANDLKAIERKTLVPAVPFPDNMVIADIPDQIYTGDSICPMADVTMPAGVDPLVKGEDYKVVCKENLNAGTATLSVQGVGIYYGEIKKTFTIAKASLTVTAKDKTIVYGDEPANDGVEYDGFVGEENASVLGGKLMYSYNYKKLDKVGKYTITPSGLTSNNYKITFAAGTLTVEKADVSVEALAAKEMLVYSGKSQELVTAGKTNFGTLLYSLDGEKYSAEIPTATDAKTYTVYYKVAEGDNWNALAKTIEVVIAKAPLTVTAKDKSIVYGNEPANDGVEYDGFVGGENASVLGGELSYSYSYKKLDKAGKYTITPSGLTSGNYEITFAAGTLTVEKADIFVDALVAKEKLVYNGEAQELVTAGETNFGTLLYSFDGEKYSAEIPAATDAKTYTVYYKVAESDNWNAFEAKTIEVVIAKAPLTVTAKDKSIV
;
A
#
# COMPACT_ATOMS: atom_id res chain seq x y z
N MET A 1 34.32 -32.71 10.70
CA MET A 1 33.38 -33.72 10.17
C MET A 1 33.37 -33.52 8.66
N LYS A 2 34.05 -34.28 7.80
CA LYS A 2 34.52 -35.69 7.86
C LYS A 2 33.39 -36.70 8.08
N ASN A 3 33.31 -37.66 7.16
CA ASN A 3 32.48 -38.88 7.12
C ASN A 3 30.95 -38.68 7.03
N ILE A 4 30.44 -38.69 5.79
CA ILE A 4 29.23 -39.39 5.25
C ILE A 4 29.04 -38.86 3.82
N LYS A 5 29.80 -39.41 2.86
CA LYS A 5 29.80 -38.98 1.43
C LYS A 5 30.20 -40.11 0.46
N LEU A 6 29.83 -41.37 0.72
CA LEU A 6 30.12 -42.48 -0.19
C LEU A 6 29.21 -43.72 -0.09
N PHE A 7 27.90 -43.57 0.19
CA PHE A 7 26.98 -44.72 0.24
C PHE A 7 25.58 -44.52 -0.37
N VAL A 8 25.04 -43.29 -0.38
CA VAL A 8 23.69 -43.02 -0.92
C VAL A 8 23.67 -42.97 -2.46
N PHE A 9 24.79 -42.61 -3.10
CA PHE A 9 24.87 -42.34 -4.54
C PHE A 9 24.75 -43.57 -5.45
N TRP A 10 24.89 -44.79 -4.92
CA TRP A 10 24.74 -46.03 -5.69
C TRP A 10 23.35 -46.68 -5.54
N ALA A 11 22.67 -46.48 -4.39
CA ALA A 11 21.36 -47.08 -4.16
C ALA A 11 20.28 -46.48 -5.09
N ILE A 12 20.29 -45.16 -5.30
CA ILE A 12 19.26 -44.46 -6.07
C ILE A 12 19.39 -44.75 -7.58
N PHE A 13 20.62 -44.86 -8.11
CA PHE A 13 20.86 -45.14 -9.52
C PHE A 13 20.47 -46.58 -9.93
N LEU A 14 20.45 -47.51 -8.97
CA LEU A 14 19.92 -48.86 -9.16
C LEU A 14 18.39 -48.91 -9.05
N LEU A 15 17.76 -48.04 -8.25
CA LEU A 15 16.31 -48.01 -8.11
C LEU A 15 15.61 -47.38 -9.33
N SER A 16 16.20 -46.34 -9.94
CA SER A 16 15.69 -45.74 -11.18
C SER A 16 15.65 -46.71 -12.38
N ALA A 17 16.38 -47.82 -12.31
CA ALA A 17 16.33 -48.89 -13.31
C ALA A 17 15.25 -49.97 -13.02
N ALA A 18 14.60 -49.93 -11.85
CA ALA A 18 13.58 -50.90 -11.43
C ALA A 18 12.14 -50.41 -11.63
N VAL A 19 11.88 -49.11 -11.50
CA VAL A 19 10.52 -48.51 -11.61
C VAL A 19 9.98 -48.48 -13.05
N SER A 20 10.78 -48.90 -14.05
CA SER A 20 10.30 -49.15 -15.42
C SER A 20 9.59 -50.51 -15.58
N SER A 21 9.54 -51.34 -14.53
CA SER A 21 8.81 -52.61 -14.51
C SER A 21 7.51 -52.48 -13.71
N ALA A 22 6.40 -52.92 -14.28
CA ALA A 22 5.02 -52.59 -13.86
C ALA A 22 4.49 -53.36 -12.61
N TRP A 23 5.26 -53.39 -11.51
CA TRP A 23 4.99 -54.25 -10.34
C TRP A 23 4.85 -53.50 -9.00
N ALA A 24 4.62 -52.19 -9.02
CA ALA A 24 4.15 -51.40 -7.88
C ALA A 24 2.95 -50.55 -8.32
N THR A 25 1.85 -50.58 -7.56
CA THR A 25 0.63 -49.82 -7.92
C THR A 25 0.71 -48.36 -7.49
N ASP A 26 1.32 -48.10 -6.32
CA ASP A 26 1.43 -46.78 -5.71
C ASP A 26 2.83 -46.56 -5.12
N VAL A 27 3.40 -45.38 -5.37
CA VAL A 27 4.66 -44.93 -4.76
C VAL A 27 4.46 -43.51 -4.23
N THR A 28 4.21 -43.38 -2.93
CA THR A 28 4.03 -42.06 -2.30
C THR A 28 5.38 -41.43 -1.98
N LEU A 29 5.62 -40.21 -2.49
CA LEU A 29 6.83 -39.42 -2.24
C LEU A 29 6.48 -38.16 -1.44
N THR A 30 6.79 -38.15 -0.15
CA THR A 30 6.54 -37.00 0.72
C THR A 30 7.66 -35.97 0.58
N TYR A 31 7.38 -34.87 -0.13
CA TYR A 31 8.30 -33.75 -0.32
C TYR A 31 8.14 -32.69 0.77
N LYS A 32 9.24 -32.33 1.43
CA LYS A 32 9.28 -31.25 2.40
C LYS A 32 9.96 -30.02 1.79
N ILE A 33 9.17 -28.97 1.62
CA ILE A 33 9.62 -27.68 1.08
C ILE A 33 9.85 -26.74 2.26
N SER A 34 11.00 -26.07 2.30
CA SER A 34 11.27 -25.04 3.30
C SER A 34 11.83 -23.79 2.63
N VAL A 35 11.21 -22.65 2.91
CA VAL A 35 11.58 -21.32 2.39
C VAL A 35 11.91 -20.43 3.59
N THR A 36 13.07 -19.79 3.56
CA THR A 36 13.56 -18.94 4.65
C THR A 36 13.83 -17.51 4.16
N GLY A 37 12.92 -16.59 4.46
CA GLY A 37 13.03 -15.16 4.16
C GLY A 37 11.66 -14.49 4.07
N THR A 38 11.60 -13.19 4.29
CA THR A 38 10.43 -12.36 3.96
C THR A 38 10.50 -11.94 2.49
N ILE A 39 9.41 -12.09 1.75
CA ILE A 39 9.36 -11.87 0.28
C ILE A 39 8.03 -11.17 -0.06
N PRO A 40 8.04 -10.11 -0.90
CA PRO A 40 6.80 -9.46 -1.34
C PRO A 40 6.02 -10.27 -2.39
N HIS A 41 6.69 -10.89 -3.39
CA HIS A 41 6.02 -11.73 -4.41
C HIS A 41 6.96 -12.80 -5.02
N ALA A 42 6.50 -14.05 -5.13
CA ALA A 42 7.23 -15.15 -5.80
C ALA A 42 6.29 -16.29 -6.23
N TYR A 43 6.55 -16.93 -7.39
CA TYR A 43 5.71 -18.02 -7.91
C TYR A 43 6.50 -19.14 -8.62
N ILE A 44 5.85 -20.30 -8.77
CA ILE A 44 6.39 -21.53 -9.39
C ILE A 44 5.45 -21.99 -10.52
N THR A 45 6.03 -22.49 -11.62
CA THR A 45 5.26 -22.99 -12.79
C THR A 45 5.44 -24.48 -13.08
N ASN A 46 4.38 -25.10 -13.61
CA ASN A 46 4.33 -26.50 -14.05
C ASN A 46 5.08 -26.73 -15.39
N ALA A 47 5.05 -27.97 -15.90
CA ALA A 47 5.71 -28.36 -17.14
C ALA A 47 5.22 -27.60 -18.38
N ASP A 48 3.96 -27.16 -18.40
CA ASP A 48 3.34 -26.43 -19.50
C ASP A 48 3.65 -24.92 -19.42
N GLY A 49 3.73 -24.38 -18.20
CA GLY A 49 4.10 -23.00 -17.89
C GLY A 49 3.06 -22.24 -17.05
N GLU A 50 2.04 -22.94 -16.56
CA GLU A 50 0.99 -22.39 -15.70
C GLU A 50 1.47 -22.29 -14.24
N THR A 51 0.96 -21.31 -13.50
CA THR A 51 1.32 -21.07 -12.09
C THR A 51 0.69 -22.12 -11.18
N ALA A 52 1.52 -22.97 -10.56
CA ALA A 52 1.08 -23.99 -9.61
C ALA A 52 0.98 -23.45 -8.17
N CYS A 53 1.84 -22.49 -7.81
CA CYS A 53 1.83 -21.84 -6.50
C CYS A 53 2.24 -20.37 -6.66
N ASP A 54 1.55 -19.47 -5.96
CA ASP A 54 1.93 -18.05 -5.83
C ASP A 54 1.99 -17.65 -4.35
N TRP A 55 2.95 -16.80 -4.00
CA TRP A 55 3.19 -16.30 -2.64
C TRP A 55 3.32 -14.78 -2.65
N THR A 56 2.39 -14.08 -2.00
CA THR A 56 2.36 -12.61 -1.93
C THR A 56 2.32 -12.17 -0.47
N ASN A 57 3.25 -11.31 -0.05
CA ASN A 57 3.37 -10.77 1.32
C ASN A 57 3.31 -11.86 2.42
N GLY A 58 3.90 -13.02 2.18
CA GLY A 58 3.91 -14.17 3.11
C GLY A 58 2.67 -15.07 3.10
N ILE A 59 1.63 -14.72 2.34
CA ILE A 59 0.43 -15.55 2.14
C ILE A 59 0.64 -16.42 0.89
N GLY A 60 0.49 -17.74 1.04
CA GLY A 60 0.58 -18.69 -0.07
C GLY A 60 -0.81 -19.09 -0.59
N VAL A 61 -0.97 -19.08 -1.91
CA VAL A 61 -2.20 -19.52 -2.59
C VAL A 61 -1.85 -20.64 -3.57
N LEU A 62 -2.41 -21.83 -3.33
CA LEU A 62 -2.42 -22.92 -4.32
C LEU A 62 -3.56 -22.67 -5.31
N TRP A 63 -3.25 -22.73 -6.61
CA TRP A 63 -4.24 -22.65 -7.68
C TRP A 63 -4.52 -24.05 -8.23
N PRO A 64 -5.71 -24.64 -8.00
CA PRO A 64 -6.24 -25.62 -8.94
C PRO A 64 -6.49 -24.93 -10.29
N ALA A 65 -6.36 -25.67 -11.39
CA ALA A 65 -6.48 -25.12 -12.74
C ALA A 65 -7.84 -24.45 -13.00
N ASN A 66 -7.86 -23.46 -13.90
CA ASN A 66 -9.04 -22.65 -14.18
C ASN A 66 -10.24 -23.46 -14.69
N GLU A 67 -11.43 -23.00 -14.32
CA GLU A 67 -12.73 -23.56 -14.73
C GLU A 67 -12.83 -23.70 -16.27
N GLY A 68 -12.80 -24.94 -16.77
CA GLY A 68 -13.01 -25.23 -18.21
C GLY A 68 -12.32 -26.50 -18.73
N HIS A 69 -11.22 -26.93 -18.11
CA HIS A 69 -10.48 -28.12 -18.56
C HIS A 69 -10.47 -29.22 -17.50
N THR A 70 -11.24 -30.29 -17.74
CA THR A 70 -11.01 -31.57 -17.09
C THR A 70 -9.81 -32.25 -17.75
N MET A 71 -8.68 -32.35 -17.04
CA MET A 71 -7.71 -33.42 -17.30
C MET A 71 -8.41 -34.74 -17.00
N ASN A 72 -8.65 -35.54 -18.04
CA ASN A 72 -9.19 -36.89 -17.95
C ASN A 72 -8.11 -37.88 -18.42
N ASP A 73 -6.95 -37.71 -17.80
CA ASP A 73 -5.71 -38.42 -18.01
C ASP A 73 -5.23 -38.85 -16.60
N GLY A 74 -5.04 -40.16 -16.43
CA GLY A 74 -5.25 -40.88 -15.16
C GLY A 74 -4.19 -40.67 -14.07
N TYR A 75 -3.96 -39.42 -13.66
CA TYR A 75 -2.94 -39.00 -12.71
C TYR A 75 -3.59 -38.37 -11.47
N GLY A 76 -4.10 -39.21 -10.57
CA GLY A 76 -4.80 -38.77 -9.36
C GLY A 76 -3.88 -38.07 -8.35
N ILE A 77 -3.76 -36.75 -8.45
CA ILE A 77 -3.05 -35.92 -7.45
C ILE A 77 -4.04 -35.56 -6.34
N THR A 78 -3.77 -36.01 -5.12
CA THR A 78 -4.56 -35.67 -3.91
C THR A 78 -3.73 -34.83 -2.95
N PHE A 79 -4.24 -33.66 -2.56
CA PHE A 79 -3.62 -32.77 -1.58
C PHE A 79 -4.37 -32.86 -0.25
N THR A 80 -3.69 -33.34 0.81
CA THR A 80 -4.27 -33.44 2.16
C THR A 80 -3.54 -32.48 3.10
N PRO A 81 -4.14 -31.33 3.49
CA PRO A 81 -3.58 -30.47 4.52
C PRO A 81 -3.69 -31.17 5.90
N ASN A 82 -2.61 -31.13 6.68
CA ASN A 82 -2.45 -32.01 7.85
C ASN A 82 -2.91 -31.38 9.19
N GLN A 83 -3.80 -30.38 9.14
CA GLN A 83 -4.48 -29.76 10.28
C GLN A 83 -5.87 -29.25 9.87
N GLU A 84 -6.83 -29.28 10.80
CA GLU A 84 -8.12 -28.61 10.64
C GLU A 84 -7.93 -27.08 10.58
N LEU A 85 -8.67 -26.41 9.69
CA LEU A 85 -8.63 -24.96 9.50
C LEU A 85 -10.02 -24.37 9.32
N ASP A 86 -10.20 -23.17 9.87
CA ASP A 86 -11.48 -22.46 9.95
C ASP A 86 -11.86 -21.78 8.61
N LYS A 87 -13.17 -21.66 8.34
CA LYS A 87 -13.72 -21.26 7.04
C LYS A 87 -14.16 -19.79 6.98
N THR A 88 -13.26 -18.87 7.31
CA THR A 88 -13.56 -17.42 7.25
C THR A 88 -12.49 -16.61 6.50
N GLY A 89 -12.78 -16.23 5.24
CA GLY A 89 -11.96 -15.29 4.48
C GLY A 89 -12.32 -15.25 2.99
N LYS A 90 -12.68 -14.07 2.48
CA LYS A 90 -12.86 -13.78 1.04
C LYS A 90 -12.19 -12.44 0.72
N ASN A 91 -11.68 -12.29 -0.50
CA ASN A 91 -11.12 -11.04 -1.01
C ASN A 91 -12.10 -10.29 -1.94
N GLU A 92 -11.69 -9.09 -2.34
CA GLU A 92 -12.55 -8.01 -2.86
C GLU A 92 -13.34 -8.31 -4.14
N ASN A 93 -13.01 -9.38 -4.88
CA ASN A 93 -13.71 -9.76 -6.11
C ASN A 93 -14.72 -10.93 -5.95
N ASN A 94 -14.86 -11.51 -4.75
CA ASN A 94 -15.92 -12.46 -4.35
C ASN A 94 -16.26 -13.59 -5.35
N LYS A 95 -15.28 -14.09 -6.12
CA LYS A 95 -15.42 -15.33 -6.90
C LYS A 95 -15.24 -16.53 -5.96
N SER A 96 -16.02 -17.60 -6.14
CA SER A 96 -15.90 -18.81 -5.31
C SER A 96 -14.79 -19.74 -5.81
N THR A 97 -13.53 -19.31 -5.67
CA THR A 97 -12.37 -20.17 -5.92
C THR A 97 -12.21 -21.20 -4.79
N SER A 98 -11.92 -22.45 -5.13
CA SER A 98 -11.52 -23.52 -4.19
C SER A 98 -10.07 -23.36 -3.71
N THR A 99 -9.61 -22.11 -3.56
CA THR A 99 -8.28 -21.72 -3.08
C THR A 99 -8.19 -21.88 -1.56
N THR A 100 -7.42 -22.85 -1.09
CA THR A 100 -7.06 -22.94 0.34
C THR A 100 -5.98 -21.91 0.63
N ALA A 101 -6.34 -20.82 1.31
CA ALA A 101 -5.40 -19.79 1.74
C ALA A 101 -4.82 -20.13 3.12
N PHE A 102 -3.50 -19.97 3.28
CA PHE A 102 -2.81 -20.22 4.55
C PHE A 102 -2.06 -18.96 5.01
N SER A 103 -2.21 -18.62 6.29
CA SER A 103 -1.45 -17.55 6.94
C SER A 103 -0.66 -18.13 8.12
N THR A 104 0.67 -18.06 8.06
CA THR A 104 1.57 -18.48 9.15
C THR A 104 2.79 -17.60 9.20
N GLU A 105 2.96 -16.85 10.30
CA GLU A 105 4.10 -15.95 10.52
C GLU A 105 5.45 -16.69 10.74
N LYS A 106 5.43 -18.04 10.79
CA LYS A 106 6.61 -18.92 10.89
C LYS A 106 6.43 -20.17 10.00
N ILE A 107 7.26 -20.27 8.96
CA ILE A 107 7.32 -21.41 8.02
C ILE A 107 8.11 -22.55 8.68
N PRO A 108 7.53 -23.75 8.82
CA PRO A 108 7.64 -24.77 7.76
C PRO A 108 6.31 -25.44 7.41
N THR A 109 5.73 -25.07 6.27
CA THR A 109 4.60 -25.78 5.67
C THR A 109 5.04 -27.12 5.07
N THR A 110 4.29 -28.18 5.36
CA THR A 110 4.55 -29.54 4.84
C THR A 110 3.32 -30.00 4.05
N PHE A 111 3.54 -30.50 2.83
CA PHE A 111 2.47 -30.95 1.93
C PHE A 111 2.82 -32.34 1.39
N THR A 112 1.81 -33.19 1.20
CA THR A 112 1.98 -34.50 0.56
C THR A 112 1.55 -34.41 -0.90
N VAL A 113 2.32 -35.02 -1.80
CA VAL A 113 1.99 -35.10 -3.24
C VAL A 113 2.08 -36.56 -3.68
N SER A 114 0.93 -37.17 -3.96
CA SER A 114 0.89 -38.44 -4.69
C SER A 114 1.10 -38.16 -6.18
N VAL A 115 2.01 -38.91 -6.80
CA VAL A 115 2.37 -38.75 -8.22
C VAL A 115 2.00 -40.02 -8.96
N GLY A 116 1.22 -39.88 -10.04
CA GLY A 116 0.87 -40.99 -10.92
C GLY A 116 2.04 -41.45 -11.81
N LYS A 117 1.72 -42.24 -12.83
CA LYS A 117 2.68 -43.14 -13.52
C LYS A 117 3.87 -42.48 -14.25
N GLU A 118 3.87 -41.16 -14.45
CA GLU A 118 5.03 -40.42 -14.98
C GLU A 118 5.40 -39.25 -14.05
N GLY A 119 6.70 -38.96 -13.96
CA GLY A 119 7.26 -38.11 -12.91
C GLY A 119 6.86 -36.63 -12.98
N PHE A 120 6.66 -36.01 -11.81
CA PHE A 120 6.36 -34.59 -11.68
C PHE A 120 7.65 -33.73 -11.77
N TYR A 121 7.65 -32.68 -12.58
CA TYR A 121 8.81 -31.81 -12.80
C TYR A 121 8.46 -30.31 -12.74
N PHE A 122 9.32 -29.52 -12.09
CA PHE A 122 9.23 -28.05 -12.07
C PHE A 122 10.01 -27.45 -13.25
N LYS A 123 9.41 -26.52 -14.00
CA LYS A 123 10.02 -25.92 -15.20
C LYS A 123 10.92 -24.73 -14.87
N SER A 124 10.44 -23.86 -14.00
CA SER A 124 11.14 -22.65 -13.55
C SER A 124 10.63 -22.11 -12.21
N VAL A 125 11.47 -21.31 -11.55
CA VAL A 125 11.16 -20.50 -10.35
C VAL A 125 11.56 -19.05 -10.63
N THR A 126 10.66 -18.10 -10.37
CA THR A 126 10.87 -16.67 -10.70
C THR A 126 10.48 -15.77 -9.53
N PHE A 127 11.35 -14.80 -9.23
CA PHE A 127 11.20 -13.81 -8.16
C PHE A 127 10.97 -12.41 -8.75
N LYS A 128 9.97 -11.71 -8.23
CA LYS A 128 9.62 -10.34 -8.64
C LYS A 128 9.54 -9.38 -7.46
N GLU A 129 9.83 -8.13 -7.75
CA GLU A 129 9.69 -6.99 -6.83
C GLU A 129 9.21 -5.82 -7.70
N ASP A 130 8.13 -5.15 -7.30
CA ASP A 130 7.42 -4.13 -8.09
C ASP A 130 7.10 -4.61 -9.52
N ASN A 131 6.51 -5.81 -9.64
CA ASN A 131 6.25 -6.55 -10.88
C ASN A 131 7.47 -6.83 -11.79
N THR A 132 8.67 -6.39 -11.40
CA THR A 132 9.90 -6.49 -12.19
C THR A 132 10.67 -7.74 -11.77
N GLU A 133 11.11 -8.55 -12.74
CA GLU A 133 11.90 -9.76 -12.47
C GLU A 133 13.27 -9.40 -11.89
N LYS A 134 13.60 -9.97 -10.72
CA LYS A 134 14.90 -9.74 -10.04
C LYS A 134 15.82 -10.95 -10.07
N ALA A 135 15.25 -12.16 -10.17
CA ALA A 135 15.99 -13.39 -10.45
C ALA A 135 15.05 -14.50 -10.94
N SER A 136 15.54 -15.38 -11.80
CA SER A 136 14.86 -16.60 -12.20
C SER A 136 15.83 -17.78 -12.35
N SER A 137 15.27 -18.99 -12.35
CA SER A 137 15.97 -20.23 -12.69
C SER A 137 15.06 -21.08 -13.56
N SER A 138 15.59 -21.65 -14.63
CA SER A 138 14.87 -22.45 -15.63
C SER A 138 15.67 -23.70 -16.02
N ASN A 139 14.99 -24.70 -16.58
CA ASN A 139 15.57 -26.01 -16.93
C ASN A 139 16.15 -26.76 -15.71
N ILE A 140 15.34 -26.85 -14.64
CA ILE A 140 15.66 -27.67 -13.47
C ILE A 140 15.74 -29.14 -13.89
N ALA A 141 16.84 -29.83 -13.56
CA ALA A 141 17.04 -31.22 -13.98
C ALA A 141 16.11 -32.18 -13.21
N PRO A 142 15.57 -33.24 -13.84
CA PRO A 142 14.78 -34.24 -13.15
C PRO A 142 15.57 -34.87 -12.00
N ASN A 143 14.90 -35.09 -10.86
CA ASN A 143 15.47 -35.60 -9.60
C ASN A 143 16.42 -34.64 -8.83
N SER A 144 16.35 -33.32 -9.09
CA SER A 144 17.11 -32.31 -8.32
C SER A 144 16.57 -32.13 -6.89
N THR A 145 17.38 -32.42 -5.86
CA THR A 145 16.99 -32.32 -4.43
C THR A 145 17.24 -30.94 -3.78
N SER A 146 17.62 -29.93 -4.55
CA SER A 146 17.80 -28.56 -4.06
C SER A 146 17.88 -27.58 -5.22
N ILE A 147 17.28 -26.39 -5.08
CA ILE A 147 17.33 -25.32 -6.10
C ILE A 147 17.91 -24.06 -5.44
N GLY A 148 19.06 -23.61 -5.94
CA GLY A 148 19.72 -22.39 -5.47
C GLY A 148 19.61 -21.27 -6.50
N VAL A 149 18.89 -20.21 -6.17
CA VAL A 149 18.74 -19.01 -7.03
C VAL A 149 19.56 -17.87 -6.43
N ARG A 150 20.36 -17.18 -7.26
CA ARG A 150 21.33 -16.17 -6.80
C ARG A 150 20.93 -14.77 -7.26
N VAL A 151 20.37 -13.98 -6.35
CA VAL A 151 20.03 -12.57 -6.59
C VAL A 151 21.31 -11.71 -6.56
N PRO A 152 21.55 -10.79 -7.53
CA PRO A 152 22.61 -9.80 -7.45
C PRO A 152 22.39 -8.83 -6.28
N ALA A 153 23.38 -8.65 -5.42
CA ALA A 153 23.19 -7.94 -4.16
C ALA A 153 23.19 -6.41 -4.33
N ASN A 154 22.15 -5.76 -3.80
CA ASN A 154 22.22 -4.35 -3.39
C ASN A 154 21.42 -4.14 -2.09
N LYS A 155 22.15 -4.12 -0.96
CA LYS A 155 21.74 -3.81 0.44
C LYS A 155 20.38 -4.33 0.93
N PHE A 156 20.45 -5.18 1.97
CA PHE A 156 19.34 -5.79 2.72
C PHE A 156 18.51 -6.84 1.94
N PHE A 157 19.03 -8.07 1.83
CA PHE A 157 18.29 -9.30 2.16
C PHE A 157 19.29 -10.48 2.27
N ASN A 158 18.89 -11.55 2.96
CA ASN A 158 19.70 -12.75 3.18
C ASN A 158 19.53 -13.79 2.04
N TYR A 159 20.42 -14.79 2.00
CA TYR A 159 20.35 -15.92 1.06
C TYR A 159 19.02 -16.67 1.16
N ILE A 160 18.20 -16.61 0.12
CA ILE A 160 17.05 -17.52 -0.06
C ILE A 160 17.60 -18.87 -0.54
N THR A 161 17.31 -19.95 0.20
CA THR A 161 17.68 -21.32 -0.18
C THR A 161 16.42 -22.18 -0.19
N VAL A 162 16.14 -22.86 -1.31
CA VAL A 162 15.03 -23.82 -1.41
C VAL A 162 15.59 -25.23 -1.30
N VAL A 163 15.32 -25.87 -0.16
CA VAL A 163 15.73 -27.26 0.12
C VAL A 163 14.53 -28.18 -0.10
N LEU A 164 14.74 -29.26 -0.86
CA LEU A 164 13.75 -30.31 -1.09
C LEU A 164 14.20 -31.57 -0.37
N THR A 165 13.54 -31.92 0.73
CA THR A 165 13.90 -33.09 1.55
C THR A 165 12.84 -34.17 1.39
N VAL A 166 13.27 -35.42 1.18
CA VAL A 166 12.41 -36.60 1.11
C VAL A 166 12.54 -37.34 2.45
N ASP A 167 11.56 -37.18 3.34
CA ASP A 167 11.65 -37.65 4.72
C ASP A 167 11.33 -39.16 4.87
N ALA A 168 10.56 -39.75 3.95
CA ALA A 168 10.23 -41.18 3.94
C ALA A 168 9.80 -41.69 2.55
N TYR A 169 9.85 -43.02 2.37
CA TYR A 169 9.16 -43.74 1.30
C TYR A 169 8.41 -44.93 1.91
N ALA A 170 7.25 -45.26 1.35
CA ALA A 170 6.50 -46.47 1.68
C ALA A 170 6.13 -47.20 0.39
N VAL A 171 6.27 -48.52 0.38
CA VAL A 171 5.89 -49.39 -0.72
C VAL A 171 4.91 -50.41 -0.16
N SER A 172 3.67 -50.38 -0.64
CA SER A 172 2.71 -51.45 -0.37
C SER A 172 3.04 -52.64 -1.27
N VAL A 173 3.17 -53.82 -0.68
CA VAL A 173 3.44 -55.07 -1.42
C VAL A 173 2.24 -56.00 -1.18
N PRO A 174 1.55 -56.48 -2.23
CA PRO A 174 0.50 -57.48 -2.08
C PRO A 174 1.04 -58.76 -1.42
N GLU A 175 0.22 -59.44 -0.62
CA GLU A 175 0.64 -60.48 0.35
C GLU A 175 1.31 -61.74 -0.25
N ASN A 176 1.45 -61.84 -1.58
CA ASN A 176 1.76 -63.07 -2.32
C ASN A 176 3.08 -63.00 -3.14
N LEU A 177 4.11 -62.28 -2.69
CA LEU A 177 5.40 -62.19 -3.42
C LEU A 177 6.62 -62.62 -2.58
N THR A 178 7.41 -63.56 -3.11
CA THR A 178 8.70 -64.01 -2.53
C THR A 178 9.84 -63.67 -3.50
N ILE A 179 10.97 -63.17 -2.98
CA ILE A 179 12.06 -62.59 -3.79
C ILE A 179 13.25 -63.55 -3.92
N SER A 180 13.85 -63.67 -5.11
CA SER A 180 15.11 -64.41 -5.33
C SER A 180 16.05 -63.82 -6.39
N ASN A 181 17.08 -63.09 -5.93
CA ASN A 181 18.45 -62.89 -6.45
C ASN A 181 18.76 -62.72 -7.97
N ALA A 182 19.09 -61.46 -8.29
CA ALA A 182 19.91 -60.85 -9.37
C ALA A 182 21.01 -61.65 -10.13
N PHE A 183 21.36 -61.19 -11.37
CA PHE A 183 22.70 -60.69 -11.83
C PHE A 183 22.70 -60.23 -13.34
N ALA A 184 23.85 -59.90 -13.96
CA ALA A 184 24.02 -59.11 -15.22
C ALA A 184 24.98 -59.79 -16.27
N THR A 185 25.42 -59.27 -17.46
CA THR A 185 25.65 -57.88 -17.98
C THR A 185 25.52 -57.72 -19.54
N ILE A 186 26.52 -57.19 -20.29
CA ILE A 186 26.39 -56.57 -21.65
C ILE A 186 27.61 -56.84 -22.58
N ASN A 187 27.42 -57.05 -23.91
CA ASN A 187 28.27 -56.45 -25.00
C ASN A 187 27.77 -56.59 -26.46
N ARG A 188 28.45 -55.93 -27.44
CA ARG A 188 28.05 -55.69 -28.85
C ARG A 188 29.00 -56.31 -29.91
N VAL A 189 28.52 -56.53 -31.16
CA VAL A 189 29.03 -56.03 -32.49
C VAL A 189 28.46 -56.86 -33.68
N LYS A 190 28.37 -56.27 -34.89
CA LYS A 190 27.89 -56.89 -36.16
C LYS A 190 29.02 -57.09 -37.19
N TYR A 191 28.86 -58.07 -38.08
CA TYR A 191 29.41 -58.07 -39.45
C TYR A 191 28.42 -58.75 -40.43
N TYR A 192 28.49 -58.37 -41.71
CA TYR A 192 27.79 -59.02 -42.83
C TYR A 192 28.72 -59.10 -44.04
N LYS A 193 28.65 -60.19 -44.82
CA LYS A 193 28.31 -60.17 -46.26
C LYS A 193 28.80 -61.43 -47.00
N ALA A 194 27.85 -62.24 -47.45
CA ALA A 194 27.93 -63.09 -48.64
C ALA A 194 26.49 -63.33 -49.11
N GLY A 195 26.11 -62.86 -50.31
CA GLY A 195 24.73 -62.98 -50.83
C GLY A 195 23.74 -61.86 -50.46
N GLU A 196 24.21 -60.61 -50.32
CA GLU A 196 23.33 -59.42 -50.49
C GLU A 196 22.86 -59.31 -51.96
N THR A 197 21.75 -58.66 -52.34
CA THR A 197 20.78 -57.74 -51.67
C THR A 197 19.35 -58.04 -52.26
N VAL A 198 18.21 -57.41 -51.93
CA VAL A 198 17.85 -56.15 -51.23
C VAL A 198 16.50 -56.28 -50.49
N THR A 199 16.18 -55.32 -49.62
CA THR A 199 14.90 -55.22 -48.87
C THR A 199 13.67 -54.94 -49.75
N LEU A 200 12.53 -55.56 -49.43
CA LEU A 200 11.19 -55.00 -49.74
C LEU A 200 10.26 -55.09 -48.53
N THR A 201 9.27 -54.19 -48.51
CA THR A 201 8.47 -53.82 -47.32
C THR A 201 7.32 -54.77 -47.04
N ALA A 202 7.17 -55.19 -45.78
CA ALA A 202 5.94 -55.81 -45.26
C ALA A 202 5.03 -54.77 -44.59
N LYS A 203 3.71 -55.01 -44.60
CA LYS A 203 2.73 -54.20 -43.86
C LYS A 203 2.38 -54.87 -42.52
N GLU A 204 2.09 -54.03 -41.53
CA GLU A 204 1.04 -54.21 -40.50
C GLU A 204 0.90 -55.62 -39.89
N ASN A 205 1.50 -55.79 -38.70
CA ASN A 205 1.62 -57.02 -37.89
C ASN A 205 2.52 -58.10 -38.55
N GLU A 206 3.56 -58.64 -37.92
CA GLU A 206 3.75 -58.90 -36.48
C GLU A 206 5.23 -58.83 -36.01
N ILE A 207 5.54 -59.36 -34.82
CA ILE A 207 6.75 -59.05 -34.02
C ILE A 207 7.71 -60.25 -33.87
N ILE A 208 9.02 -59.96 -33.81
CA ILE A 208 10.11 -60.92 -33.54
C ILE A 208 10.25 -61.14 -32.02
N ASN A 209 10.41 -62.39 -31.55
CA ASN A 209 10.85 -62.68 -30.18
C ASN A 209 11.83 -63.89 -30.08
N THR A 210 12.50 -63.98 -28.93
CA THR A 210 13.82 -64.60 -28.69
C THR A 210 13.91 -66.13 -28.61
N ILE A 211 15.10 -66.66 -28.92
CA ILE A 211 15.59 -68.00 -28.54
C ILE A 211 16.35 -67.89 -27.20
N THR A 212 16.20 -68.86 -26.29
CA THR A 212 16.83 -68.84 -24.95
C THR A 212 18.04 -69.78 -24.78
N GLY A 213 18.33 -70.67 -25.74
CA GLY A 213 19.58 -71.45 -25.71
C GLY A 213 19.70 -72.51 -26.80
N VAL A 214 20.94 -72.75 -27.24
CA VAL A 214 21.34 -73.89 -28.06
C VAL A 214 22.63 -74.45 -27.44
N THR A 215 22.66 -75.75 -27.17
CA THR A 215 23.90 -76.45 -26.79
C THR A 215 24.21 -77.46 -27.88
N ALA A 216 25.39 -77.34 -28.49
CA ALA A 216 25.86 -78.25 -29.52
C ALA A 216 27.01 -79.11 -28.97
N SER A 217 26.96 -80.40 -29.29
CA SER A 217 28.13 -81.27 -29.28
C SER A 217 28.35 -81.80 -30.70
N ASN A 218 29.50 -82.43 -30.96
CA ASN A 218 29.90 -82.81 -32.32
C ASN A 218 28.97 -83.85 -33.00
N GLU A 219 28.06 -84.47 -32.25
CA GLU A 219 27.21 -85.58 -32.71
C GLU A 219 25.71 -85.39 -32.45
N ASN A 220 25.28 -84.37 -31.67
CA ASN A 220 23.88 -84.12 -31.36
C ASN A 220 23.57 -82.64 -31.02
N VAL A 221 22.33 -82.23 -31.34
CA VAL A 221 21.72 -80.95 -30.94
C VAL A 221 20.40 -81.23 -30.21
N THR A 222 20.24 -80.68 -29.01
CA THR A 222 19.03 -80.82 -28.19
C THR A 222 18.36 -79.47 -27.98
N ILE A 223 17.03 -79.41 -28.11
CA ILE A 223 16.21 -78.22 -27.90
C ILE A 223 15.08 -78.57 -26.94
N ASN A 224 14.97 -77.85 -25.83
CA ASN A 224 13.83 -77.96 -24.91
C ASN A 224 12.75 -76.96 -25.32
N LEU A 225 11.47 -77.36 -25.27
CA LEU A 225 10.32 -76.52 -25.62
C LEU A 225 9.31 -76.48 -24.47
N ALA A 226 8.59 -75.36 -24.35
CA ALA A 226 7.39 -75.28 -23.53
C ALA A 226 6.22 -76.05 -24.20
N VAL A 227 5.18 -76.36 -23.44
CA VAL A 227 4.23 -77.44 -23.77
C VAL A 227 3.19 -77.04 -24.83
N ASP A 228 3.00 -75.76 -25.15
CA ASP A 228 1.97 -75.29 -26.08
C ASP A 228 2.48 -74.58 -27.35
N ARG A 229 2.36 -75.31 -28.48
CA ARG A 229 2.44 -74.88 -29.91
C ARG A 229 3.88 -74.89 -30.47
N LYS A 230 4.25 -75.76 -31.43
CA LYS A 230 3.84 -75.79 -32.88
C LYS A 230 4.22 -74.48 -33.60
N THR A 231 5.19 -74.40 -34.53
CA THR A 231 6.01 -75.41 -35.25
C THR A 231 7.45 -74.90 -35.51
N ALA A 232 8.32 -75.70 -36.15
CA ALA A 232 9.69 -75.31 -36.53
C ALA A 232 10.00 -75.68 -38.00
N THR A 233 10.85 -74.88 -38.66
CA THR A 233 11.22 -75.05 -40.08
C THR A 233 12.73 -75.28 -40.24
N PHE A 234 13.09 -76.39 -40.90
CA PHE A 234 14.49 -76.76 -41.16
C PHE A 234 15.03 -76.20 -42.49
N LYS A 235 16.35 -76.11 -42.60
CA LYS A 235 17.08 -75.85 -43.86
C LYS A 235 18.02 -77.02 -44.13
N MET A 236 17.70 -77.81 -45.16
CA MET A 236 18.41 -79.05 -45.51
C MET A 236 19.87 -78.81 -45.95
N PRO A 237 20.86 -79.52 -45.36
CA PRO A 237 21.90 -80.20 -46.13
C PRO A 237 21.32 -81.48 -46.78
N SER A 238 22.08 -82.12 -47.67
CA SER A 238 21.63 -83.30 -48.42
C SER A 238 21.62 -84.61 -47.60
N GLU A 239 20.64 -85.46 -47.91
CA GLU A 239 20.46 -86.86 -47.46
C GLU A 239 19.92 -87.08 -46.02
N ASP A 240 19.38 -88.27 -45.78
CA ASP A 240 18.29 -88.50 -44.81
C ASP A 240 18.73 -88.63 -43.34
N VAL A 241 17.95 -88.00 -42.44
CA VAL A 241 18.03 -88.22 -40.98
C VAL A 241 16.62 -88.28 -40.39
N THR A 242 16.35 -89.29 -39.54
CA THR A 242 15.07 -89.49 -38.84
C THR A 242 15.18 -89.06 -37.37
N ILE A 243 14.14 -88.43 -36.82
CA ILE A 243 14.04 -88.07 -35.39
C ILE A 243 12.75 -88.67 -34.81
N THR A 244 12.82 -89.21 -33.58
CA THR A 244 11.70 -89.86 -32.89
C THR A 244 11.50 -89.25 -31.51
N ALA A 245 10.25 -89.10 -31.07
CA ALA A 245 9.89 -88.71 -29.71
C ALA A 245 8.71 -89.57 -29.21
N THR A 246 8.75 -89.98 -27.94
CA THR A 246 7.76 -90.86 -27.30
C THR A 246 6.95 -90.11 -26.24
N THR A 247 5.70 -90.51 -26.06
CA THR A 247 4.74 -89.92 -25.10
C THR A 247 4.31 -90.96 -24.07
N THR A 248 3.80 -90.49 -22.91
CA THR A 248 3.09 -91.36 -21.95
C THR A 248 1.81 -90.66 -21.46
N GLU A 249 0.69 -91.30 -21.75
CA GLU A 249 -0.68 -91.16 -21.19
C GLU A 249 -1.16 -89.81 -20.60
N VAL A 250 -2.02 -89.13 -21.37
CA VAL A 250 -3.24 -88.46 -20.86
C VAL A 250 -4.40 -88.87 -21.77
N HIS A 251 -5.60 -89.06 -21.21
CA HIS A 251 -6.75 -89.60 -21.95
C HIS A 251 -7.23 -88.73 -23.12
N THR A 252 -7.63 -89.39 -24.20
CA THR A 252 -8.23 -88.80 -25.40
C THR A 252 -9.68 -88.33 -25.16
N VAL A 253 -10.02 -87.16 -25.70
CA VAL A 253 -11.37 -86.86 -26.19
C VAL A 253 -11.30 -86.76 -27.71
N SER A 254 -12.15 -87.51 -28.41
CA SER A 254 -12.17 -87.53 -29.88
C SER A 254 -12.86 -86.29 -30.44
N VAL A 255 -12.21 -85.65 -31.41
CA VAL A 255 -12.89 -84.83 -32.44
C VAL A 255 -13.05 -85.72 -33.67
N PRO A 256 -14.23 -85.77 -34.33
CA PRO A 256 -14.39 -86.53 -35.58
C PRO A 256 -13.50 -86.00 -36.71
N ASP A 257 -13.07 -86.89 -37.62
CA ASP A 257 -12.28 -86.51 -38.79
C ASP A 257 -12.99 -85.48 -39.67
N GLY A 258 -12.33 -84.35 -39.97
CA GLY A 258 -12.81 -83.39 -40.97
C GLY A 258 -12.52 -81.91 -40.72
N ILE A 259 -12.05 -81.49 -39.54
CA ILE A 259 -11.85 -80.06 -39.22
C ILE A 259 -10.37 -79.67 -39.23
N THR A 260 -9.97 -78.87 -40.21
CA THR A 260 -8.68 -78.15 -40.24
C THR A 260 -8.79 -76.82 -39.48
N LEU A 261 -7.85 -76.57 -38.56
CA LEU A 261 -7.75 -75.29 -37.84
C LEU A 261 -7.08 -74.23 -38.72
N SER A 262 -7.91 -73.38 -39.35
CA SER A 262 -7.51 -72.13 -40.00
C SER A 262 -8.61 -71.08 -39.81
N ASP A 263 -8.25 -69.94 -39.21
CA ASP A 263 -9.01 -68.69 -39.15
C ASP A 263 -10.52 -68.81 -38.89
N ALA A 264 -10.89 -69.43 -37.76
CA ALA A 264 -12.27 -69.49 -37.27
C ALA A 264 -12.36 -69.18 -35.77
N PHE A 265 -13.49 -68.61 -35.37
CA PHE A 265 -13.85 -68.31 -33.97
C PHE A 265 -13.79 -69.60 -33.12
N ILE A 266 -13.29 -69.51 -31.88
CA ILE A 266 -13.38 -70.62 -30.92
C ILE A 266 -14.84 -70.75 -30.49
N ASN A 267 -15.56 -71.65 -31.16
CA ASN A 267 -16.89 -72.08 -30.75
C ASN A 267 -16.74 -73.03 -29.55
N ILE A 268 -16.74 -72.48 -28.33
CA ILE A 268 -16.76 -73.27 -27.09
C ILE A 268 -18.15 -73.93 -26.99
N SER A 269 -18.26 -75.13 -27.57
CA SER A 269 -19.55 -75.76 -27.84
C SER A 269 -20.10 -76.52 -26.63
N GLY A 270 -20.73 -75.80 -25.71
CA GLY A 270 -21.70 -76.37 -24.77
C GLY A 270 -21.35 -76.25 -23.28
N THR A 271 -21.97 -77.12 -22.49
CA THR A 271 -21.80 -77.21 -21.04
C THR A 271 -20.70 -78.20 -20.71
N ASP A 272 -19.55 -77.71 -20.27
CA ASP A 272 -18.47 -78.54 -19.75
C ASP A 272 -18.74 -78.94 -18.28
N TYR A 273 -18.37 -80.18 -17.95
CA TYR A 273 -18.44 -80.74 -16.59
C TYR A 273 -17.03 -81.11 -16.10
N TYR A 274 -16.50 -80.36 -15.14
CA TYR A 274 -15.14 -80.52 -14.64
C TYR A 274 -15.07 -81.34 -13.35
N LYS A 275 -14.08 -82.25 -13.28
CA LYS A 275 -13.95 -83.24 -12.20
C LYS A 275 -13.24 -82.69 -10.96
N LYS A 276 -13.66 -83.20 -9.81
CA LYS A 276 -13.15 -82.91 -8.46
C LYS A 276 -11.63 -82.64 -8.41
N GLY A 277 -11.26 -81.48 -7.85
CA GLY A 277 -9.87 -81.09 -7.59
C GLY A 277 -9.13 -80.41 -8.74
N GLN A 278 -9.76 -80.15 -9.88
CA GLN A 278 -9.18 -79.32 -10.95
C GLN A 278 -9.41 -77.82 -10.66
N THR A 279 -8.39 -76.99 -10.90
CA THR A 279 -8.56 -75.54 -11.10
C THR A 279 -8.76 -75.30 -12.59
N VAL A 280 -9.88 -74.69 -12.96
CA VAL A 280 -10.26 -74.38 -14.35
C VAL A 280 -10.01 -72.89 -14.56
N THR A 281 -9.19 -72.55 -15.56
CA THR A 281 -8.90 -71.16 -15.94
C THR A 281 -9.58 -70.84 -17.27
N PHE A 282 -10.49 -69.87 -17.25
CA PHE A 282 -11.31 -69.44 -18.37
C PHE A 282 -10.58 -68.36 -19.16
N GLY A 283 -10.07 -68.72 -20.34
CA GLY A 283 -9.39 -67.81 -21.26
C GLY A 283 -10.21 -67.57 -22.52
N PHE A 284 -10.74 -66.37 -22.70
CA PHE A 284 -11.32 -65.92 -23.97
C PHE A 284 -10.27 -65.08 -24.73
N SER A 285 -9.95 -65.45 -25.97
CA SER A 285 -8.97 -64.75 -26.81
C SER A 285 -9.60 -63.82 -27.86
N GLY A 286 -10.90 -63.57 -27.76
CA GLY A 286 -11.65 -62.59 -28.57
C GLY A 286 -11.94 -61.33 -27.75
N SER A 287 -12.05 -60.17 -28.40
CA SER A 287 -12.12 -58.85 -27.74
C SER A 287 -13.42 -58.53 -26.99
N GLY A 288 -14.37 -59.46 -26.90
CA GLY A 288 -15.71 -59.25 -26.33
C GLY A 288 -15.87 -59.79 -24.91
N SER A 289 -16.43 -58.97 -24.02
CA SER A 289 -16.70 -59.30 -22.61
C SER A 289 -17.82 -60.35 -22.47
N VAL A 290 -17.46 -61.62 -22.38
CA VAL A 290 -18.35 -62.73 -21.97
C VAL A 290 -18.31 -62.93 -20.45
N VAL A 291 -19.39 -63.48 -19.88
CA VAL A 291 -19.46 -63.86 -18.46
C VAL A 291 -19.64 -65.36 -18.30
N TYR A 292 -19.02 -65.90 -17.25
CA TYR A 292 -19.07 -67.32 -16.91
C TYR A 292 -19.99 -67.55 -15.72
N PHE A 293 -20.76 -68.64 -15.79
CA PHE A 293 -21.54 -69.16 -14.67
C PHE A 293 -21.01 -70.54 -14.27
N VAL A 294 -21.05 -70.82 -12.98
CA VAL A 294 -20.59 -72.07 -12.36
C VAL A 294 -21.72 -72.59 -11.49
N ASN A 295 -22.26 -73.77 -11.80
CA ASN A 295 -23.45 -74.36 -11.17
C ASN A 295 -24.70 -73.43 -11.11
N GLY A 296 -24.72 -72.38 -11.94
CA GLY A 296 -25.80 -71.40 -12.04
C GLY A 296 -25.45 -70.01 -11.48
N GLU A 297 -24.37 -69.88 -10.70
CA GLU A 297 -23.92 -68.61 -10.11
C GLU A 297 -22.87 -67.92 -10.99
N ARG A 298 -22.93 -66.59 -11.11
CA ARG A 298 -21.93 -65.79 -11.84
C ARG A 298 -20.62 -65.78 -11.05
N ILE A 299 -19.48 -66.01 -11.71
CA ILE A 299 -18.16 -65.88 -11.08
C ILE A 299 -17.49 -64.54 -11.43
N GLU A 300 -16.83 -63.94 -10.43
CA GLU A 300 -15.99 -62.75 -10.59
C GLU A 300 -14.51 -63.16 -10.64
N GLY A 301 -14.06 -63.60 -11.81
CA GLY A 301 -12.68 -64.02 -12.02
C GLY A 301 -12.47 -64.82 -13.31
N ASN A 302 -11.21 -65.02 -13.68
CA ASN A 302 -10.83 -65.85 -14.82
C ASN A 302 -10.54 -67.32 -14.43
N SER A 303 -10.82 -67.74 -13.20
CA SER A 303 -10.64 -69.14 -12.77
C SER A 303 -11.55 -69.52 -11.61
N VAL A 304 -11.79 -70.83 -11.45
CA VAL A 304 -12.51 -71.41 -10.31
C VAL A 304 -11.94 -72.81 -10.02
N THR A 305 -12.11 -73.33 -8.80
CA THR A 305 -11.63 -74.68 -8.43
C THR A 305 -12.80 -75.60 -8.09
N VAL A 306 -12.79 -76.83 -8.62
CA VAL A 306 -13.87 -77.81 -8.44
C VAL A 306 -13.95 -78.27 -6.97
N GLY A 307 -15.13 -78.10 -6.37
CA GLY A 307 -15.44 -78.45 -4.99
C GLY A 307 -15.69 -79.95 -4.76
N GLN A 308 -16.65 -80.28 -3.88
CA GLN A 308 -17.01 -81.68 -3.60
C GLN A 308 -17.94 -82.30 -4.65
N GLU A 309 -18.63 -81.49 -5.44
CA GLU A 309 -19.48 -81.88 -6.56
C GLU A 309 -18.89 -81.36 -7.89
N ASP A 310 -19.32 -81.92 -9.02
CA ASP A 310 -18.84 -81.53 -10.35
C ASP A 310 -19.25 -80.08 -10.68
N LEU A 311 -18.39 -79.36 -11.42
CA LEU A 311 -18.71 -78.02 -11.92
C LEU A 311 -19.36 -78.08 -13.29
N LYS A 312 -20.62 -77.67 -13.38
CA LYS A 312 -21.30 -77.29 -14.60
C LYS A 312 -20.93 -75.86 -14.97
N VAL A 313 -20.26 -75.64 -16.10
CA VAL A 313 -19.95 -74.29 -16.61
C VAL A 313 -20.90 -73.90 -17.73
N GLU A 314 -21.40 -72.66 -17.69
CA GLU A 314 -22.18 -72.04 -18.76
C GLU A 314 -21.58 -70.67 -19.15
N ILE A 315 -21.64 -70.33 -20.43
CA ILE A 315 -21.19 -69.02 -20.95
C ILE A 315 -22.42 -68.18 -21.32
N GLY A 316 -22.39 -66.90 -20.98
CA GLY A 316 -23.34 -65.92 -21.46
C GLY A 316 -22.68 -64.61 -21.90
N ILE A 317 -23.46 -63.79 -22.61
CA ILE A 317 -23.08 -62.42 -22.96
C ILE A 317 -23.96 -61.42 -22.18
N PRO A 318 -23.38 -60.51 -21.38
CA PRO A 318 -24.13 -59.44 -20.75
C PRO A 318 -24.53 -58.39 -21.79
N TYR A 319 -25.68 -57.76 -21.60
CA TYR A 319 -26.17 -56.63 -22.39
C TYR A 319 -27.00 -55.71 -21.49
N ILE A 320 -27.06 -54.42 -21.78
CA ILE A 320 -27.93 -53.48 -21.06
C ILE A 320 -29.32 -53.51 -21.69
N ASP A 321 -30.36 -53.80 -20.90
CA ASP A 321 -31.76 -53.82 -21.35
C ASP A 321 -32.38 -52.43 -21.48
N GLU A 322 -33.59 -52.36 -22.04
CA GLU A 322 -34.32 -51.11 -22.25
C GLU A 322 -34.63 -50.32 -20.96
N ASN A 323 -34.47 -50.92 -19.77
CA ASN A 323 -34.61 -50.27 -18.46
C ASN A 323 -33.26 -49.83 -17.87
N GLY A 324 -32.16 -49.98 -18.62
CA GLY A 324 -30.80 -49.64 -18.17
C GLY A 324 -30.15 -50.69 -17.27
N LYS A 325 -30.66 -51.93 -17.22
CA LYS A 325 -30.12 -53.00 -16.34
C LYS A 325 -29.30 -54.01 -17.13
N GLU A 326 -28.22 -54.52 -16.53
CA GLU A 326 -27.49 -55.65 -17.12
C GLU A 326 -28.33 -56.92 -17.04
N GLN A 327 -28.59 -57.50 -18.21
CA GLN A 327 -29.20 -58.81 -18.43
C GLN A 327 -28.17 -59.70 -19.15
N ILE A 328 -28.35 -61.02 -19.12
CA ILE A 328 -27.38 -61.95 -19.70
C ILE A 328 -28.09 -62.95 -20.62
N ARG A 329 -27.67 -63.03 -21.89
CA ARG A 329 -28.11 -64.06 -22.85
C ARG A 329 -27.19 -65.27 -22.77
N LYS A 330 -27.74 -66.48 -22.60
CA LYS A 330 -26.94 -67.71 -22.54
C LYS A 330 -26.57 -68.22 -23.93
N LEU A 331 -25.42 -68.90 -24.03
CA LEU A 331 -24.99 -69.54 -25.27
C LEU A 331 -26.07 -70.51 -25.78
N GLY A 332 -26.43 -70.40 -27.06
CA GLY A 332 -27.54 -71.13 -27.67
C GLY A 332 -28.88 -70.38 -27.71
N GLU A 333 -29.04 -69.29 -26.93
CA GLU A 333 -30.17 -68.36 -27.09
C GLU A 333 -29.95 -67.33 -28.21
N TYR A 334 -28.72 -67.24 -28.73
CA TYR A 334 -28.27 -66.26 -29.72
C TYR A 334 -27.37 -66.86 -30.81
N THR A 335 -27.29 -66.17 -31.95
CA THR A 335 -26.40 -66.48 -33.08
C THR A 335 -25.24 -65.50 -33.12
N VAL A 336 -23.99 -65.98 -33.20
CA VAL A 336 -22.82 -65.12 -33.43
C VAL A 336 -22.73 -64.75 -34.91
N LEU A 337 -22.62 -63.46 -35.20
CA LEU A 337 -22.42 -62.92 -36.54
C LEU A 337 -20.92 -62.94 -36.89
N THR A 338 -20.60 -63.45 -38.08
CA THR A 338 -19.23 -63.57 -38.61
C THR A 338 -19.19 -63.09 -40.06
N SER A 339 -18.00 -62.80 -40.60
CA SER A 339 -17.82 -62.43 -42.01
C SER A 339 -18.22 -63.52 -43.02
N LEU A 340 -18.50 -64.75 -42.57
CA LEU A 340 -18.98 -65.87 -43.38
C LEU A 340 -20.48 -66.16 -43.19
N THR A 341 -21.16 -65.45 -42.28
CA THR A 341 -22.61 -65.61 -42.06
C THR A 341 -23.38 -65.08 -43.27
N ASP A 342 -24.28 -65.87 -43.84
CA ASP A 342 -25.24 -65.38 -44.83
C ASP A 342 -26.25 -64.45 -44.15
N VAL A 343 -26.14 -63.17 -44.45
CA VAL A 343 -26.97 -62.10 -43.90
C VAL A 343 -28.15 -61.71 -44.80
N SER A 344 -28.36 -62.39 -45.92
CA SER A 344 -29.40 -62.05 -46.91
C SER A 344 -30.84 -62.31 -46.43
N ASN A 345 -31.02 -63.24 -45.48
CA ASN A 345 -32.32 -63.54 -44.88
C ASN A 345 -32.17 -64.23 -43.50
N LEU A 346 -31.71 -63.49 -42.49
CA LEU A 346 -31.68 -63.94 -41.10
C LEU A 346 -33.10 -64.10 -40.53
N GLY A 347 -33.27 -64.94 -39.52
CA GLY A 347 -34.54 -65.12 -38.80
C GLY A 347 -34.85 -63.96 -37.84
N GLY A 348 -35.97 -64.06 -37.12
CA GLY A 348 -36.12 -63.36 -35.83
C GLY A 348 -35.34 -64.09 -34.74
N GLY A 349 -34.81 -63.36 -33.75
CA GLY A 349 -33.98 -63.94 -32.69
C GLY A 349 -32.92 -62.98 -32.15
N TRP A 350 -32.02 -63.52 -31.32
CA TRP A 350 -30.87 -62.79 -30.78
C TRP A 350 -29.62 -63.04 -31.62
N TYR A 351 -28.86 -61.97 -31.84
CA TYR A 351 -27.66 -61.91 -32.66
C TYR A 351 -26.57 -61.17 -31.90
N VAL A 352 -25.31 -61.61 -32.06
CA VAL A 352 -24.17 -61.07 -31.32
C VAL A 352 -23.03 -60.76 -32.28
N VAL A 353 -22.46 -59.56 -32.18
CA VAL A 353 -21.19 -59.21 -32.82
C VAL A 353 -20.06 -59.42 -31.82
N GLN A 354 -19.04 -60.20 -32.19
CA GLN A 354 -17.78 -60.32 -31.44
C GLN A 354 -16.59 -60.08 -32.38
N GLY A 355 -15.54 -59.41 -31.90
CA GLY A 355 -14.40 -59.06 -32.75
C GLY A 355 -14.79 -58.14 -33.91
N LYS A 356 -14.07 -58.24 -35.04
CA LYS A 356 -14.32 -57.38 -36.22
C LYS A 356 -15.04 -58.15 -37.32
N VAL A 357 -16.26 -57.71 -37.66
CA VAL A 357 -17.16 -58.31 -38.65
C VAL A 357 -17.40 -57.32 -39.78
N LYS A 358 -17.39 -57.78 -41.04
CA LYS A 358 -17.53 -56.92 -42.22
C LYS A 358 -18.49 -57.54 -43.23
N TYR A 359 -19.43 -56.75 -43.73
CA TYR A 359 -20.38 -57.13 -44.78
C TYR A 359 -20.38 -56.11 -45.93
N SER A 360 -20.40 -56.61 -47.16
CA SER A 360 -20.46 -55.81 -48.41
C SER A 360 -21.86 -55.85 -49.07
N ASN A 361 -22.86 -56.31 -48.32
CA ASN A 361 -24.25 -56.49 -48.74
C ASN A 361 -25.18 -56.07 -47.58
N GLN A 362 -26.46 -55.86 -47.87
CA GLN A 362 -27.52 -55.66 -46.89
C GLN A 362 -27.57 -56.79 -45.85
N VAL A 363 -27.70 -56.42 -44.57
CA VAL A 363 -27.99 -57.34 -43.46
C VAL A 363 -29.49 -57.34 -43.22
N LYS A 364 -30.17 -58.45 -43.52
CA LYS A 364 -31.63 -58.55 -43.47
C LYS A 364 -32.13 -59.51 -42.41
N PHE A 365 -33.08 -59.06 -41.59
CA PHE A 365 -33.83 -59.87 -40.62
C PHE A 365 -35.30 -60.01 -41.05
N SER A 366 -35.81 -61.24 -41.10
CA SER A 366 -37.19 -61.58 -41.48
C SER A 366 -38.20 -61.55 -40.33
N GLY A 367 -37.72 -61.41 -39.09
CA GLY A 367 -38.53 -61.36 -37.87
C GLY A 367 -38.08 -60.27 -36.91
N ASP A 368 -38.51 -60.37 -35.65
CA ASP A 368 -38.09 -59.46 -34.58
C ASP A 368 -36.63 -59.78 -34.19
N ALA A 369 -35.74 -58.79 -34.29
CA ALA A 369 -34.30 -58.98 -34.18
C ALA A 369 -33.71 -58.21 -32.99
N HIS A 370 -32.83 -58.87 -32.23
CA HIS A 370 -32.14 -58.33 -31.07
C HIS A 370 -30.62 -58.44 -31.30
N LEU A 371 -29.94 -57.33 -31.57
CA LEU A 371 -28.52 -57.27 -31.91
C LEU A 371 -27.69 -56.76 -30.72
N ILE A 372 -26.85 -57.60 -30.13
CA ILE A 372 -25.89 -57.20 -29.09
C ILE A 372 -24.54 -56.88 -29.75
N LEU A 373 -24.08 -55.64 -29.55
CA LEU A 373 -22.73 -55.21 -29.87
C LEU A 373 -21.85 -55.46 -28.64
N ALA A 374 -20.98 -56.49 -28.69
CA ALA A 374 -20.04 -56.75 -27.61
C ALA A 374 -19.06 -55.57 -27.45
N ASP A 375 -18.61 -55.30 -26.22
CA ASP A 375 -17.51 -54.39 -25.96
C ASP A 375 -16.28 -54.80 -26.79
N GLY A 376 -15.52 -53.83 -27.29
CA GLY A 376 -14.37 -54.10 -28.17
C GLY A 376 -14.68 -54.78 -29.51
N ALA A 377 -15.94 -54.91 -29.92
CA ALA A 377 -16.34 -55.43 -31.22
C ALA A 377 -16.64 -54.30 -32.25
N GLU A 378 -16.51 -54.60 -33.53
CA GLU A 378 -16.75 -53.68 -34.64
C GLU A 378 -17.47 -54.39 -35.80
N MET A 379 -18.74 -54.05 -36.02
CA MET A 379 -19.51 -54.46 -37.20
C MET A 379 -19.46 -53.34 -38.24
N VAL A 380 -18.98 -53.63 -39.45
CA VAL A 380 -18.95 -52.67 -40.56
C VAL A 380 -19.80 -53.19 -41.71
N ILE A 381 -20.78 -52.40 -42.15
CA ILE A 381 -21.67 -52.72 -43.27
C ILE A 381 -21.45 -51.67 -44.37
N LYS A 382 -21.29 -52.14 -45.61
CA LYS A 382 -21.27 -51.28 -46.81
C LYS A 382 -22.20 -51.88 -47.85
N SER A 383 -23.32 -51.20 -48.12
CA SER A 383 -24.40 -51.72 -48.99
C SER A 383 -24.67 -50.79 -50.18
N GLU A 384 -25.08 -51.39 -51.30
CA GLU A 384 -25.67 -50.68 -52.46
C GLU A 384 -27.21 -50.64 -52.40
N THR A 385 -27.82 -51.29 -51.40
CA THR A 385 -29.22 -51.14 -51.00
C THR A 385 -29.25 -50.62 -49.56
N ASP A 386 -30.29 -50.89 -48.75
CA ASP A 386 -30.25 -50.53 -47.33
C ASP A 386 -29.12 -51.29 -46.60
N GLY A 387 -28.61 -50.71 -45.50
CA GLY A 387 -27.55 -51.28 -44.68
C GLY A 387 -28.04 -52.44 -43.81
N ILE A 388 -28.86 -52.14 -42.82
CA ILE A 388 -29.67 -53.12 -42.07
C ILE A 388 -31.13 -52.98 -42.47
N GLN A 389 -31.82 -54.10 -42.74
CA GLN A 389 -33.28 -54.14 -42.93
C GLN A 389 -33.93 -55.16 -41.99
N ALA A 390 -34.94 -54.75 -41.22
CA ALA A 390 -35.80 -55.64 -40.44
C ALA A 390 -37.24 -55.64 -40.98
N ASP A 391 -37.77 -56.84 -41.27
CA ASP A 391 -39.17 -57.04 -41.68
C ASP A 391 -40.17 -56.91 -40.51
N LYS A 392 -39.67 -56.86 -39.27
CA LYS A 392 -40.39 -56.46 -38.06
C LYS A 392 -39.52 -55.52 -37.20
N LYS A 393 -39.51 -55.64 -35.87
CA LYS A 393 -38.72 -54.78 -34.96
C LYS A 393 -37.24 -55.10 -35.00
N LEU A 394 -36.42 -54.09 -34.77
CA LEU A 394 -34.97 -54.23 -34.53
C LEU A 394 -34.63 -53.52 -33.21
N THR A 395 -33.97 -54.22 -32.29
CA THR A 395 -33.39 -53.63 -31.08
C THR A 395 -31.89 -53.85 -31.05
N ILE A 396 -31.11 -52.77 -30.84
CA ILE A 396 -29.65 -52.78 -30.76
C ILE A 396 -29.25 -52.49 -29.31
N TYR A 397 -28.44 -53.37 -28.74
CA TYR A 397 -27.99 -53.33 -27.35
C TYR A 397 -26.46 -53.20 -27.28
N GLY A 398 -25.97 -52.40 -26.35
CA GLY A 398 -24.57 -52.42 -25.92
C GLY A 398 -24.37 -53.25 -24.66
N GLN A 399 -23.12 -53.61 -24.37
CA GLN A 399 -22.71 -54.08 -23.05
C GLN A 399 -22.46 -52.91 -22.09
N ASN A 400 -22.11 -53.18 -20.84
CA ASN A 400 -21.89 -52.15 -19.82
C ASN A 400 -20.79 -51.13 -20.19
N GLY A 401 -19.74 -51.53 -20.92
CA GLY A 401 -18.71 -50.61 -21.41
C GLY A 401 -19.15 -49.76 -22.61
N GLN A 402 -20.31 -50.04 -23.22
CA GLN A 402 -20.91 -49.34 -24.37
C GLN A 402 -19.98 -49.19 -25.60
N SER A 403 -18.89 -49.95 -25.65
CA SER A 403 -17.77 -49.76 -26.59
C SER A 403 -17.89 -50.56 -27.89
N GLY A 404 -18.92 -51.42 -28.00
CA GLY A 404 -19.24 -52.13 -29.24
C GLY A 404 -19.72 -51.19 -30.34
N ILE A 405 -19.14 -51.31 -31.53
CA ILE A 405 -19.32 -50.40 -32.66
C ILE A 405 -20.13 -51.06 -33.78
N LEU A 406 -21.12 -50.33 -34.31
CA LEU A 406 -21.78 -50.60 -35.57
C LEU A 406 -21.54 -49.39 -36.50
N ASN A 407 -20.85 -49.62 -37.62
CA ASN A 407 -20.57 -48.64 -38.67
C ASN A 407 -21.27 -49.06 -39.96
N ASP A 408 -22.50 -48.61 -40.13
CA ASP A 408 -23.36 -48.92 -41.27
C ASP A 408 -23.38 -47.78 -42.31
N THR A 409 -23.18 -48.12 -43.58
CA THR A 409 -23.09 -47.17 -44.70
C THR A 409 -23.71 -47.73 -45.97
N ALA A 410 -24.95 -47.33 -46.21
CA ALA A 410 -25.71 -47.56 -47.42
C ALA A 410 -25.46 -46.44 -48.45
N ASN A 411 -24.93 -46.80 -49.62
CA ASN A 411 -24.56 -45.87 -50.67
C ASN A 411 -25.54 -45.89 -51.85
N GLY A 412 -26.54 -46.78 -51.84
CA GLY A 412 -27.53 -46.91 -52.89
C GLY A 412 -28.43 -45.68 -53.03
N SER A 413 -28.90 -45.39 -54.24
CA SER A 413 -29.90 -44.33 -54.45
C SER A 413 -31.23 -44.73 -53.81
N GLY A 414 -31.74 -43.89 -52.90
CA GLY A 414 -32.96 -44.15 -52.13
C GLY A 414 -32.73 -44.98 -50.85
N SER A 415 -31.49 -45.42 -50.58
CA SER A 415 -31.16 -46.34 -49.50
C SER A 415 -31.26 -45.73 -48.10
N LEU A 416 -31.48 -46.60 -47.12
CA LEU A 416 -31.46 -46.30 -45.70
C LEU A 416 -30.24 -46.96 -45.05
N GLY A 417 -29.66 -46.38 -44.00
CA GLY A 417 -28.70 -47.11 -43.15
C GLY A 417 -29.44 -48.24 -42.43
N ILE A 418 -30.03 -47.92 -41.29
CA ILE A 418 -30.85 -48.87 -40.51
C ILE A 418 -32.33 -48.66 -40.83
N TYR A 419 -32.99 -49.67 -41.37
CA TYR A 419 -34.42 -49.69 -41.68
C TYR A 419 -35.17 -50.79 -40.92
N SER A 420 -36.34 -50.44 -40.38
CA SER A 420 -37.29 -51.36 -39.73
C SER A 420 -38.72 -51.11 -40.20
N LYS A 421 -39.43 -52.20 -40.55
CA LYS A 421 -40.89 -52.18 -40.72
C LYS A 421 -41.64 -52.13 -39.38
N GLY A 422 -40.98 -52.52 -38.29
CA GLY A 422 -41.43 -52.26 -36.92
C GLY A 422 -40.80 -50.97 -36.37
N THR A 423 -40.49 -51.00 -35.08
CA THR A 423 -39.68 -50.00 -34.38
C THR A 423 -38.18 -50.22 -34.65
N VAL A 424 -37.37 -49.16 -34.67
CA VAL A 424 -35.93 -49.26 -34.37
C VAL A 424 -35.69 -48.80 -32.93
N SER A 425 -35.15 -49.66 -32.10
CA SER A 425 -34.78 -49.34 -30.72
C SER A 425 -33.26 -49.41 -30.54
N ILE A 426 -32.62 -48.37 -30.01
CA ILE A 426 -31.19 -48.37 -29.67
C ILE A 426 -31.05 -48.12 -28.18
N ILE A 427 -30.49 -49.10 -27.48
CA ILE A 427 -30.31 -49.10 -26.02
C ILE A 427 -28.86 -48.76 -25.66
N GLY A 428 -27.90 -49.11 -26.50
CA GLY A 428 -26.48 -48.93 -26.23
C GLY A 428 -25.57 -49.19 -27.44
N GLY A 429 -24.26 -49.10 -27.19
CA GLY A 429 -23.20 -49.18 -28.20
C GLY A 429 -22.96 -47.86 -28.95
N THR A 430 -21.98 -47.87 -29.86
CA THR A 430 -21.72 -46.78 -30.80
C THR A 430 -22.29 -47.15 -32.17
N VAL A 431 -23.39 -46.52 -32.58
CA VAL A 431 -24.15 -46.82 -33.80
C VAL A 431 -24.04 -45.66 -34.79
N THR A 432 -23.20 -45.81 -35.80
CA THR A 432 -23.19 -44.95 -36.99
C THR A 432 -24.07 -45.58 -38.06
N ALA A 433 -25.07 -44.85 -38.55
CA ALA A 433 -25.99 -45.31 -39.59
C ALA A 433 -26.13 -44.24 -40.67
N THR A 434 -25.61 -44.52 -41.87
CA THR A 434 -25.61 -43.59 -43.00
C THR A 434 -26.35 -44.20 -44.19
N GLY A 435 -27.28 -43.46 -44.81
CA GLY A 435 -27.99 -43.86 -46.03
C GLY A 435 -28.42 -42.66 -46.86
N SER A 436 -28.59 -42.80 -48.18
CA SER A 436 -28.87 -41.63 -49.04
C SER A 436 -30.21 -40.96 -48.72
N ASN A 437 -31.23 -41.75 -48.38
CA ASN A 437 -32.59 -41.31 -48.05
C ASN A 437 -32.77 -41.15 -46.53
N GLY A 438 -32.04 -41.92 -45.73
CA GLY A 438 -31.98 -41.67 -44.29
C GLY A 438 -30.98 -42.52 -43.52
N GLY A 439 -30.59 -42.03 -42.35
CA GLY A 439 -29.68 -42.74 -41.45
C GLY A 439 -30.40 -43.89 -40.72
N ILE A 440 -31.46 -43.56 -39.99
CA ILE A 440 -32.30 -44.52 -39.27
C ILE A 440 -33.78 -44.28 -39.63
N TYR A 441 -34.49 -45.32 -40.07
CA TYR A 441 -35.94 -45.27 -40.31
C TYR A 441 -36.69 -46.44 -39.63
N GLY A 442 -37.66 -46.11 -38.78
CA GLY A 442 -38.61 -47.06 -38.21
C GLY A 442 -40.06 -46.76 -38.61
N SER A 443 -40.73 -47.73 -39.23
CA SER A 443 -42.12 -47.56 -39.70
C SER A 443 -43.14 -47.56 -38.56
N GLU A 444 -42.83 -48.20 -37.42
CA GLU A 444 -43.55 -48.05 -36.15
C GLU A 444 -42.86 -47.06 -35.18
N GLY A 445 -41.87 -46.31 -35.66
CA GLY A 445 -41.15 -45.28 -34.90
C GLY A 445 -39.71 -45.65 -34.53
N VAL A 446 -39.01 -44.72 -33.88
CA VAL A 446 -37.63 -44.89 -33.40
C VAL A 446 -37.55 -44.56 -31.91
N THR A 447 -36.82 -45.36 -31.15
CA THR A 447 -36.58 -45.15 -29.71
C THR A 447 -35.08 -45.24 -29.41
N ILE A 448 -34.53 -44.26 -28.70
CA ILE A 448 -33.13 -44.27 -28.24
C ILE A 448 -33.11 -44.08 -26.72
N ASN A 449 -32.61 -45.09 -26.00
CA ASN A 449 -32.47 -45.04 -24.55
C ASN A 449 -31.02 -44.74 -24.11
N GLY A 450 -30.03 -45.02 -24.96
CA GLY A 450 -28.62 -44.86 -24.62
C GLY A 450 -27.69 -45.05 -25.83
N GLY A 451 -26.38 -45.14 -25.55
CA GLY A 451 -25.33 -45.27 -26.56
C GLY A 451 -24.91 -43.95 -27.21
N ILE A 452 -24.06 -44.05 -28.24
CA ILE A 452 -23.63 -42.95 -29.11
C ILE A 452 -24.22 -43.23 -30.49
N VAL A 453 -25.19 -42.44 -30.95
CA VAL A 453 -25.93 -42.68 -32.20
C VAL A 453 -25.65 -41.56 -33.18
N THR A 454 -25.08 -41.88 -34.34
CA THR A 454 -24.85 -40.93 -35.44
C THR A 454 -25.65 -41.36 -36.67
N ALA A 455 -26.73 -40.64 -36.98
CA ALA A 455 -27.68 -41.00 -38.02
C ALA A 455 -27.69 -39.93 -39.13
N THR A 456 -27.27 -40.29 -40.35
CA THR A 456 -27.07 -39.35 -41.46
C THR A 456 -27.77 -39.81 -42.75
N GLY A 457 -28.49 -38.90 -43.40
CA GLY A 457 -29.04 -39.14 -44.74
C GLY A 457 -29.78 -37.94 -45.31
N TYR A 458 -30.79 -38.14 -46.18
CA TYR A 458 -31.73 -37.06 -46.49
C TYR A 458 -32.50 -36.68 -45.22
N ASN A 459 -33.03 -37.67 -44.48
CA ASN A 459 -33.45 -37.53 -43.09
C ASN A 459 -32.45 -38.23 -42.14
N GLY A 460 -32.02 -37.60 -41.04
CA GLY A 460 -31.11 -38.23 -40.08
C GLY A 460 -31.78 -39.41 -39.37
N ILE A 461 -32.75 -39.10 -38.51
CA ILE A 461 -33.66 -40.06 -37.87
C ILE A 461 -35.08 -39.82 -38.38
N TYR A 462 -35.77 -40.87 -38.80
CA TYR A 462 -37.17 -40.83 -39.22
C TYR A 462 -38.00 -41.89 -38.46
N GLY A 463 -39.07 -41.47 -37.80
CA GLY A 463 -40.10 -42.36 -37.27
C GLY A 463 -41.46 -42.10 -37.91
N SER A 464 -42.10 -43.09 -38.52
CA SER A 464 -43.44 -42.90 -39.09
C SER A 464 -44.54 -42.78 -38.01
N GLN A 465 -44.32 -43.35 -36.82
CA GLN A 465 -45.30 -43.45 -35.71
C GLN A 465 -44.73 -43.00 -34.35
N GLY A 466 -43.65 -42.23 -34.35
CA GLY A 466 -43.04 -41.62 -33.17
C GLY A 466 -41.51 -41.57 -33.25
N VAL A 467 -40.89 -40.58 -32.61
CA VAL A 467 -39.46 -40.61 -32.26
C VAL A 467 -39.32 -40.28 -30.77
N THR A 468 -38.67 -41.17 -30.01
CA THR A 468 -38.46 -40.99 -28.57
C THR A 468 -36.97 -41.09 -28.25
N ILE A 469 -36.42 -40.10 -27.54
CA ILE A 469 -35.05 -40.10 -27.04
C ILE A 469 -35.08 -39.91 -25.53
N ASN A 470 -34.67 -40.93 -24.79
CA ASN A 470 -34.62 -40.92 -23.32
C ASN A 470 -33.19 -40.67 -22.80
N GLY A 471 -32.16 -40.94 -23.60
CA GLY A 471 -30.76 -40.82 -23.20
C GLY A 471 -29.79 -41.02 -24.35
N GLY A 472 -28.50 -41.10 -24.02
CA GLY A 472 -27.40 -41.26 -24.98
C GLY A 472 -26.89 -39.95 -25.59
N ILE A 473 -25.94 -40.06 -26.52
CA ILE A 473 -25.42 -38.96 -27.34
C ILE A 473 -25.91 -39.19 -28.76
N VAL A 474 -26.84 -38.36 -29.24
CA VAL A 474 -27.53 -38.54 -30.52
C VAL A 474 -27.20 -37.40 -31.48
N THR A 475 -26.57 -37.71 -32.61
CA THR A 475 -26.32 -36.77 -33.71
C THR A 475 -27.16 -37.18 -34.91
N ALA A 476 -28.11 -36.34 -35.32
CA ALA A 476 -29.09 -36.63 -36.36
C ALA A 476 -29.01 -35.58 -37.48
N THR A 477 -28.53 -35.98 -38.66
CA THR A 477 -28.14 -35.08 -39.75
C THR A 477 -28.91 -35.35 -41.04
N GLY A 478 -29.82 -34.42 -41.36
CA GLY A 478 -30.50 -34.33 -42.66
C GLY A 478 -29.71 -33.45 -43.63
N SER A 479 -29.05 -34.07 -44.61
CA SER A 479 -28.29 -33.37 -45.65
C SER A 479 -29.15 -32.40 -46.47
N GLY A 480 -30.35 -32.85 -46.88
CA GLY A 480 -31.36 -32.08 -47.62
C GLY A 480 -32.76 -32.06 -47.00
N GLY A 481 -33.12 -33.08 -46.22
CA GLY A 481 -34.37 -33.18 -45.46
C GLY A 481 -34.19 -32.76 -44.01
N PHE A 482 -34.58 -33.58 -43.05
CA PHE A 482 -34.68 -33.20 -41.63
C PHE A 482 -33.65 -33.90 -40.74
N GLY A 483 -33.25 -33.28 -39.63
CA GLY A 483 -32.39 -33.94 -38.64
C GLY A 483 -33.12 -35.09 -37.95
N ILE A 484 -34.17 -34.74 -37.20
CA ILE A 484 -35.16 -35.66 -36.64
C ILE A 484 -36.51 -35.37 -37.31
N TYR A 485 -37.15 -36.42 -37.85
CA TYR A 485 -38.45 -36.36 -38.49
C TYR A 485 -39.44 -37.36 -37.87
N ASN A 486 -40.67 -36.90 -37.64
CA ASN A 486 -41.81 -37.79 -37.46
C ASN A 486 -42.98 -37.42 -38.37
N TRP A 487 -43.68 -38.45 -38.88
CA TRP A 487 -44.92 -38.24 -39.62
C TRP A 487 -46.16 -38.16 -38.72
N LYS A 488 -46.57 -39.26 -38.05
CA LYS A 488 -47.94 -39.37 -37.50
C LYS A 488 -48.13 -39.09 -36.01
N ARG A 489 -47.17 -39.44 -35.15
CA ARG A 489 -47.31 -39.26 -33.67
C ARG A 489 -46.41 -38.13 -33.14
N ASN A 490 -45.75 -38.31 -32.00
CA ASN A 490 -44.97 -37.26 -31.34
C ASN A 490 -43.46 -37.43 -31.58
N VAL A 491 -42.73 -36.34 -31.45
CA VAL A 491 -41.30 -36.36 -31.14
C VAL A 491 -41.16 -36.04 -29.65
N THR A 492 -40.46 -36.88 -28.89
CA THR A 492 -40.32 -36.74 -27.44
C THR A 492 -38.86 -36.91 -27.04
N ILE A 493 -38.29 -35.90 -26.38
CA ILE A 493 -36.91 -35.92 -25.86
C ILE A 493 -36.99 -35.73 -24.35
N ASN A 494 -36.69 -36.78 -23.59
CA ASN A 494 -36.71 -36.76 -22.13
C ASN A 494 -35.31 -36.57 -21.51
N GLY A 495 -34.25 -36.84 -22.27
CA GLY A 495 -32.87 -36.79 -21.80
C GLY A 495 -31.83 -37.01 -22.90
N GLY A 496 -30.56 -37.09 -22.49
CA GLY A 496 -29.41 -37.26 -23.40
C GLY A 496 -28.84 -35.94 -23.94
N ILE A 497 -27.84 -36.06 -24.81
CA ILE A 497 -27.25 -34.96 -25.58
C ILE A 497 -27.69 -35.14 -27.03
N VAL A 498 -28.57 -34.28 -27.54
CA VAL A 498 -29.19 -34.42 -28.86
C VAL A 498 -28.79 -33.26 -29.77
N THR A 499 -28.00 -33.54 -30.80
CA THR A 499 -27.63 -32.60 -31.86
C THR A 499 -28.41 -32.95 -33.13
N ALA A 500 -29.39 -32.14 -33.50
CA ALA A 500 -30.18 -32.30 -34.71
C ALA A 500 -29.85 -31.19 -35.72
N THR A 501 -29.58 -31.55 -36.98
CA THR A 501 -29.26 -30.60 -38.05
C THR A 501 -30.01 -30.95 -39.33
N GLY A 502 -30.55 -29.97 -40.06
CA GLY A 502 -31.25 -30.23 -41.32
C GLY A 502 -31.80 -29.01 -42.03
N PHE A 503 -32.70 -29.21 -42.99
CA PHE A 503 -33.57 -28.15 -43.51
C PHE A 503 -34.48 -27.63 -42.39
N ASN A 504 -35.24 -28.53 -41.74
CA ASN A 504 -35.66 -28.35 -40.35
C ASN A 504 -34.78 -29.28 -39.48
N ALA A 505 -34.34 -28.85 -38.31
CA ALA A 505 -33.54 -29.74 -37.44
C ALA A 505 -34.42 -30.77 -36.72
N ILE A 506 -35.51 -30.36 -36.09
CA ILE A 506 -36.54 -31.25 -35.54
C ILE A 506 -37.88 -30.90 -36.17
N TYR A 507 -38.55 -31.88 -36.79
CA TYR A 507 -39.81 -31.69 -37.51
C TYR A 507 -40.84 -32.79 -37.23
N ASN A 508 -42.11 -32.41 -37.11
CA ASN A 508 -43.23 -33.33 -36.90
C ASN A 508 -44.48 -32.88 -37.67
N ASP A 509 -45.00 -33.66 -38.62
CA ASP A 509 -46.17 -33.26 -39.43
C ASP A 509 -47.50 -33.21 -38.62
N PHE A 510 -47.85 -34.28 -37.89
CA PHE A 510 -49.21 -34.47 -37.36
C PHE A 510 -49.37 -34.51 -35.84
N GLY A 511 -48.29 -34.64 -35.08
CA GLY A 511 -48.35 -34.58 -33.61
C GLY A 511 -47.52 -33.44 -33.03
N ASN A 512 -47.19 -33.59 -31.74
CA ASN A 512 -46.50 -32.57 -30.96
C ASN A 512 -44.99 -32.85 -30.89
N ILE A 513 -44.21 -31.81 -30.59
CA ILE A 513 -42.82 -31.95 -30.17
C ILE A 513 -42.76 -31.65 -28.68
N THR A 514 -42.22 -32.57 -27.87
CA THR A 514 -42.07 -32.39 -26.42
C THR A 514 -40.62 -32.60 -26.02
N ILE A 515 -40.03 -31.62 -25.34
CA ILE A 515 -38.71 -31.71 -24.70
C ILE A 515 -38.92 -31.54 -23.20
N SER A 516 -38.52 -32.53 -22.41
CA SER A 516 -38.70 -32.58 -20.95
C SER A 516 -37.37 -32.51 -20.20
N GLY A 517 -36.23 -32.68 -20.89
CA GLY A 517 -34.91 -32.76 -20.29
C GLY A 517 -33.81 -33.02 -21.32
N GLY A 518 -32.56 -33.11 -20.85
CA GLY A 518 -31.37 -33.29 -21.68
C GLY A 518 -30.79 -31.98 -22.23
N SER A 519 -29.79 -32.10 -23.11
CA SER A 519 -29.16 -30.98 -23.82
C SER A 519 -29.45 -31.11 -25.32
N VAL A 520 -30.34 -30.27 -25.84
CA VAL A 520 -30.85 -30.34 -27.22
C VAL A 520 -30.36 -29.14 -28.04
N THR A 521 -29.56 -29.41 -29.07
CA THR A 521 -29.13 -28.42 -30.08
C THR A 521 -29.79 -28.73 -31.42
N ALA A 522 -30.76 -27.91 -31.82
CA ALA A 522 -31.51 -28.04 -33.06
C ALA A 522 -31.18 -26.90 -34.04
N THR A 523 -30.33 -27.17 -35.04
CA THR A 523 -29.82 -26.18 -36.00
C THR A 523 -30.35 -26.43 -37.41
N GLY A 524 -31.39 -25.71 -37.80
CA GLY A 524 -32.02 -25.82 -39.12
C GLY A 524 -31.58 -24.75 -40.12
N LYS A 525 -31.60 -25.07 -41.41
CA LYS A 525 -31.47 -24.06 -42.49
C LYS A 525 -32.72 -23.17 -42.52
N ASN A 526 -33.89 -23.81 -42.52
CA ASN A 526 -35.20 -23.19 -42.39
C ASN A 526 -35.58 -23.03 -40.91
N ASN A 527 -35.99 -24.08 -40.19
CA ASN A 527 -36.40 -23.97 -38.77
C ASN A 527 -35.58 -24.88 -37.83
N GLY A 528 -35.30 -24.40 -36.62
CA GLY A 528 -34.66 -25.22 -35.57
C GLY A 528 -35.60 -26.34 -35.12
N ILE A 529 -36.69 -25.96 -34.47
CA ILE A 529 -37.78 -26.86 -34.06
C ILE A 529 -39.07 -26.40 -34.75
N TYR A 530 -39.74 -27.28 -35.49
CA TYR A 530 -41.03 -26.98 -36.12
C TYR A 530 -42.05 -28.09 -35.83
N GLY A 531 -43.02 -27.78 -34.97
CA GLY A 531 -44.15 -28.63 -34.61
C GLY A 531 -45.46 -27.92 -34.91
N PRO A 532 -46.03 -28.01 -36.13
CA PRO A 532 -47.28 -27.34 -36.52
C PRO A 532 -48.44 -27.50 -35.54
N ASN A 533 -48.53 -28.61 -34.80
CA ASN A 533 -49.63 -28.90 -33.86
C ASN A 533 -49.27 -28.65 -32.39
N GLY A 534 -48.05 -28.20 -32.11
CA GLY A 534 -47.59 -27.78 -30.78
C GLY A 534 -46.11 -28.10 -30.53
N VAL A 535 -45.43 -27.20 -29.82
CA VAL A 535 -44.08 -27.43 -29.29
C VAL A 535 -44.09 -27.16 -27.79
N THR A 536 -43.67 -28.13 -26.99
CA THR A 536 -43.61 -28.02 -25.53
C THR A 536 -42.17 -28.25 -25.09
N ILE A 537 -41.56 -27.26 -24.43
CA ILE A 537 -40.26 -27.40 -23.78
C ILE A 537 -40.50 -27.17 -22.29
N ASN A 538 -40.50 -28.22 -21.49
CA ASN A 538 -40.78 -28.16 -20.05
C ASN A 538 -39.53 -28.33 -19.17
N GLY A 539 -38.38 -28.61 -19.78
CA GLY A 539 -37.09 -28.73 -19.08
C GLY A 539 -35.95 -29.05 -20.05
N GLY A 540 -34.73 -29.08 -19.52
CA GLY A 540 -33.49 -29.25 -20.27
C GLY A 540 -32.84 -27.96 -20.75
N ILE A 541 -31.68 -28.14 -21.37
CA ILE A 541 -30.89 -27.10 -22.04
C ILE A 541 -31.24 -27.15 -23.53
N VAL A 542 -31.98 -26.17 -24.05
CA VAL A 542 -32.48 -26.19 -25.43
C VAL A 542 -31.98 -24.98 -26.23
N THR A 543 -31.18 -25.25 -27.26
CA THR A 543 -30.74 -24.26 -28.25
C THR A 543 -31.37 -24.58 -29.61
N ALA A 544 -32.20 -23.67 -30.13
CA ALA A 544 -32.97 -23.87 -31.35
C ALA A 544 -32.70 -22.73 -32.36
N THR A 545 -31.94 -23.02 -33.42
CA THR A 545 -31.41 -22.01 -34.34
C THR A 545 -31.83 -22.23 -35.79
N CYS A 546 -31.95 -21.13 -36.54
CA CYS A 546 -32.37 -21.10 -37.93
C CYS A 546 -31.41 -20.28 -38.80
N GLY A 547 -31.30 -20.63 -40.09
CA GLY A 547 -30.67 -19.78 -41.10
C GLY A 547 -31.59 -18.65 -41.58
N TYR A 548 -32.85 -18.96 -41.93
CA TYR A 548 -33.79 -17.97 -42.51
C TYR A 548 -35.28 -18.13 -42.13
N GLY A 549 -35.69 -19.25 -41.51
CA GLY A 549 -37.02 -19.41 -40.92
C GLY A 549 -37.03 -18.97 -39.45
N TYR A 550 -37.49 -19.85 -38.56
CA TYR A 550 -37.60 -19.56 -37.12
C TYR A 550 -36.84 -20.55 -36.23
N GLY A 551 -36.36 -20.07 -35.08
CA GLY A 551 -35.73 -20.93 -34.07
C GLY A 551 -36.71 -22.00 -33.57
N ILE A 552 -37.89 -21.56 -33.11
CA ILE A 552 -39.01 -22.43 -32.74
C ILE A 552 -40.29 -21.96 -33.45
N TYR A 553 -40.99 -22.89 -34.10
CA TYR A 553 -42.22 -22.62 -34.85
C TYR A 553 -43.34 -23.63 -34.47
N SER A 554 -44.53 -23.10 -34.19
CA SER A 554 -45.81 -23.80 -34.22
C SER A 554 -46.81 -23.01 -35.10
N GLN A 555 -47.69 -23.71 -35.82
CA GLN A 555 -48.58 -23.09 -36.80
C GLN A 555 -50.04 -23.02 -36.31
N ASN A 556 -50.54 -24.11 -35.74
CA ASN A 556 -51.95 -24.34 -35.43
C ASN A 556 -52.24 -24.37 -33.91
N SER A 557 -51.21 -24.17 -33.08
CA SER A 557 -51.20 -24.45 -31.65
C SER A 557 -50.10 -23.66 -30.93
N ASP A 558 -50.03 -23.73 -29.61
CA ASP A 558 -49.06 -23.00 -28.79
C ASP A 558 -47.63 -23.57 -28.85
N ILE A 559 -46.66 -22.68 -28.62
CA ILE A 559 -45.34 -23.01 -28.10
C ILE A 559 -45.40 -22.83 -26.58
N THR A 560 -45.35 -23.92 -25.83
CA THR A 560 -45.30 -23.90 -24.35
C THR A 560 -43.85 -23.95 -23.88
N LEU A 561 -43.47 -22.99 -23.04
CA LEU A 561 -42.14 -22.89 -22.43
C LEU A 561 -42.24 -23.08 -20.91
N GLY A 562 -41.41 -23.93 -20.33
CA GLY A 562 -41.39 -24.24 -18.90
C GLY A 562 -40.05 -24.85 -18.48
N TRP A 563 -39.87 -25.02 -17.18
CA TRP A 563 -38.65 -25.57 -16.60
C TRP A 563 -38.96 -26.48 -15.40
N THR A 564 -38.13 -27.51 -15.23
CA THR A 564 -38.13 -28.47 -14.13
C THR A 564 -37.23 -28.02 -12.98
N ASN A 565 -36.06 -27.45 -13.30
CA ASN A 565 -34.99 -27.13 -12.35
C ASN A 565 -34.27 -25.82 -12.73
N SER A 566 -33.35 -25.36 -11.88
CA SER A 566 -32.63 -24.08 -12.03
C SER A 566 -31.63 -24.01 -13.20
N ASN A 567 -31.17 -25.16 -13.71
CA ASN A 567 -30.15 -25.25 -14.75
C ASN A 567 -30.73 -25.38 -16.17
N ASP A 568 -32.05 -25.52 -16.28
CA ASP A 568 -32.76 -25.50 -17.57
C ASP A 568 -32.59 -24.14 -18.25
N PHE A 569 -32.47 -24.09 -19.58
CA PHE A 569 -32.54 -22.83 -20.32
C PHE A 569 -33.03 -23.03 -21.75
N ILE A 570 -33.64 -21.98 -22.31
CA ILE A 570 -34.15 -21.97 -23.67
C ILE A 570 -33.54 -20.82 -24.46
N LYS A 571 -32.92 -21.12 -25.61
CA LYS A 571 -32.26 -20.16 -26.49
C LYS A 571 -32.68 -20.37 -27.94
N ALA A 572 -33.68 -19.62 -28.38
CA ALA A 572 -34.16 -19.66 -29.76
C ALA A 572 -33.64 -18.46 -30.58
N SER A 573 -33.32 -18.67 -31.85
CA SER A 573 -32.97 -17.55 -32.75
C SER A 573 -34.15 -16.61 -33.03
N SER A 574 -35.37 -17.14 -33.01
CA SER A 574 -36.64 -16.40 -33.11
C SER A 574 -37.81 -17.37 -32.82
N TYR A 575 -39.01 -16.82 -32.59
CA TYR A 575 -40.22 -17.57 -32.28
C TYR A 575 -41.34 -17.29 -33.29
N LYS A 576 -42.16 -18.30 -33.61
CA LYS A 576 -43.35 -18.15 -34.47
C LYS A 576 -44.51 -19.03 -33.99
N GLY A 577 -45.68 -18.42 -33.87
CA GLY A 577 -46.87 -19.03 -33.27
C GLY A 577 -47.33 -18.18 -32.08
N SER A 578 -48.32 -18.67 -31.34
CA SER A 578 -48.58 -18.21 -29.97
C SER A 578 -47.53 -18.82 -29.05
N VAL A 579 -47.02 -18.07 -28.07
CA VAL A 579 -46.04 -18.56 -27.09
C VAL A 579 -46.55 -18.28 -25.69
N GLN A 580 -46.54 -19.33 -24.88
CA GLN A 580 -47.07 -19.36 -23.53
C GLN A 580 -45.96 -19.87 -22.60
N ILE A 581 -45.68 -19.16 -21.51
CA ILE A 581 -44.91 -19.72 -20.40
C ILE A 581 -45.89 -20.48 -19.50
N ALA A 582 -45.51 -21.68 -19.07
CA ALA A 582 -46.34 -22.60 -18.30
C ALA A 582 -46.87 -21.99 -16.99
N GLU A 583 -48.02 -22.49 -16.53
CA GLU A 583 -48.68 -21.98 -15.33
C GLU A 583 -47.77 -22.07 -14.08
N GLY A 584 -47.73 -21.01 -13.28
CA GLY A 584 -46.85 -20.90 -12.12
C GLY A 584 -45.35 -20.79 -12.45
N LYS A 585 -44.97 -20.61 -13.72
CA LYS A 585 -43.58 -20.46 -14.16
C LYS A 585 -43.33 -19.07 -14.76
N SER A 586 -42.11 -18.58 -14.54
CA SER A 586 -41.56 -17.41 -15.21
C SER A 586 -40.18 -17.74 -15.77
N PHE A 587 -39.76 -17.01 -16.81
CA PHE A 587 -38.38 -16.97 -17.30
C PHE A 587 -37.84 -15.54 -17.19
N LYS A 588 -36.52 -15.38 -17.21
CA LYS A 588 -35.87 -14.07 -17.37
C LYS A 588 -34.77 -14.09 -18.42
N ASP A 589 -34.54 -12.94 -19.04
CA ASP A 589 -33.45 -12.73 -19.99
C ASP A 589 -32.13 -12.35 -19.30
N GLU A 590 -31.08 -12.22 -20.12
CA GLU A 590 -29.72 -11.77 -19.76
C GLU A 590 -29.66 -10.35 -19.14
N LYS A 591 -30.77 -9.60 -19.07
CA LYS A 591 -30.89 -8.29 -18.42
C LYS A 591 -31.76 -8.34 -17.15
N GLY A 592 -32.37 -9.48 -16.83
CA GLY A 592 -33.31 -9.63 -15.72
C GLY A 592 -34.75 -9.19 -16.04
N ASN A 593 -35.11 -8.97 -17.32
CA ASN A 593 -36.51 -8.78 -17.71
C ASN A 593 -37.25 -10.11 -17.50
N VAL A 594 -38.36 -10.08 -16.77
CA VAL A 594 -39.14 -11.29 -16.41
C VAL A 594 -40.34 -11.44 -17.36
N TYR A 595 -40.59 -12.68 -17.78
CA TYR A 595 -41.65 -13.08 -18.68
C TYR A 595 -42.46 -14.23 -18.05
N SER A 596 -43.79 -14.19 -18.17
CA SER A 596 -44.72 -15.18 -17.59
C SER A 596 -46.05 -15.20 -18.36
N GLY A 597 -46.70 -16.35 -18.47
CA GLY A 597 -47.97 -16.49 -19.20
C GLY A 597 -47.85 -16.21 -20.71
N SER A 598 -48.88 -15.60 -21.30
CA SER A 598 -48.93 -15.30 -22.74
C SER A 598 -47.97 -14.18 -23.14
N LEU A 599 -47.06 -14.46 -24.08
CA LEU A 599 -46.07 -13.48 -24.55
C LEU A 599 -46.61 -12.63 -25.70
N SER A 600 -46.48 -11.30 -25.61
CA SER A 600 -46.87 -10.39 -26.68
C SER A 600 -45.85 -10.37 -27.82
N ALA A 601 -46.23 -9.83 -28.98
CA ALA A 601 -45.32 -9.67 -30.12
C ALA A 601 -44.07 -8.80 -29.80
N ASN A 602 -44.14 -7.94 -28.78
CA ASN A 602 -42.98 -7.18 -28.30
C ASN A 602 -42.06 -8.05 -27.43
N ASP A 603 -42.63 -8.91 -26.59
CA ASP A 603 -41.88 -9.84 -25.75
C ASP A 603 -41.13 -10.86 -26.62
N LEU A 604 -41.82 -11.47 -27.60
CA LEU A 604 -41.22 -12.36 -28.60
C LEU A 604 -40.02 -11.74 -29.29
N LYS A 605 -40.10 -10.44 -29.61
CA LYS A 605 -39.01 -9.67 -30.23
C LYS A 605 -37.87 -9.36 -29.25
N ALA A 606 -38.16 -9.19 -27.96
CA ALA A 606 -37.15 -8.96 -26.93
C ALA A 606 -36.36 -10.23 -26.59
N ILE A 607 -37.00 -11.41 -26.66
CA ILE A 607 -36.38 -12.71 -26.37
C ILE A 607 -35.68 -13.37 -27.58
N GLU A 608 -35.69 -12.76 -28.78
CA GLU A 608 -34.96 -13.31 -29.93
C GLU A 608 -33.46 -13.40 -29.66
N ARG A 609 -32.87 -14.58 -29.92
CA ARG A 609 -31.45 -14.92 -29.70
C ARG A 609 -30.99 -14.81 -28.24
N LYS A 610 -31.91 -14.55 -27.30
CA LYS A 610 -31.64 -14.49 -25.87
C LYS A 610 -31.67 -15.87 -25.24
N THR A 611 -30.86 -15.99 -24.20
CA THR A 611 -30.89 -17.11 -23.27
C THR A 611 -31.96 -16.82 -22.22
N LEU A 612 -33.02 -17.62 -22.17
CA LEU A 612 -34.06 -17.57 -21.15
C LEU A 612 -33.76 -18.58 -20.06
N VAL A 613 -33.60 -18.10 -18.82
CA VAL A 613 -33.34 -18.92 -17.63
C VAL A 613 -34.51 -18.83 -16.63
N PRO A 614 -34.72 -19.84 -15.77
CA PRO A 614 -35.75 -19.83 -14.74
C PRO A 614 -35.79 -18.54 -13.92
N ALA A 615 -37.01 -18.04 -13.71
CA ALA A 615 -37.28 -16.90 -12.85
C ALA A 615 -38.27 -17.30 -11.75
N VAL A 616 -37.91 -17.06 -10.50
CA VAL A 616 -38.73 -17.34 -9.31
C VAL A 616 -38.93 -16.02 -8.53
N PRO A 617 -40.17 -15.60 -8.21
CA PRO A 617 -40.36 -14.41 -7.39
C PRO A 617 -39.82 -14.65 -5.97
N PHE A 618 -39.43 -13.58 -5.27
CA PHE A 618 -39.24 -13.65 -3.83
C PHE A 618 -40.52 -14.12 -3.12
N PRO A 619 -40.42 -14.87 -1.99
CA PRO A 619 -41.58 -15.33 -1.24
C PRO A 619 -42.49 -14.19 -0.76
N ASP A 620 -43.81 -14.38 -0.88
CA ASP A 620 -44.79 -13.45 -0.30
C ASP A 620 -44.57 -13.29 1.21
N ASN A 621 -44.51 -12.06 1.70
CA ASN A 621 -44.20 -11.70 3.09
C ASN A 621 -42.74 -11.92 3.54
N MET A 622 -41.80 -12.10 2.60
CA MET A 622 -40.36 -11.90 2.88
C MET A 622 -40.11 -10.45 3.34
N VAL A 623 -39.51 -10.23 4.50
CA VAL A 623 -39.31 -8.89 5.09
C VAL A 623 -37.88 -8.65 5.59
N ILE A 624 -37.44 -7.40 5.51
CA ILE A 624 -36.23 -6.92 6.18
C ILE A 624 -36.61 -6.45 7.59
N ALA A 625 -35.85 -6.90 8.60
CA ALA A 625 -36.01 -6.48 10.00
C ALA A 625 -35.91 -4.95 10.19
N ASP A 626 -36.30 -4.46 11.36
CA ASP A 626 -36.07 -3.06 11.72
C ASP A 626 -34.58 -2.80 11.93
N ILE A 627 -34.06 -1.79 11.24
CA ILE A 627 -32.64 -1.40 11.27
C ILE A 627 -32.49 -0.25 12.27
N PRO A 628 -31.70 -0.39 13.35
CA PRO A 628 -31.48 0.68 14.31
C PRO A 628 -30.82 1.92 13.68
N ASP A 629 -31.06 3.09 14.26
CA ASP A 629 -30.36 4.33 13.88
C ASP A 629 -28.84 4.14 13.95
N GLN A 630 -28.15 4.53 12.89
CA GLN A 630 -26.69 4.52 12.77
C GLN A 630 -26.13 5.91 13.11
N ILE A 631 -24.83 6.02 13.36
CA ILE A 631 -24.14 7.31 13.52
C ILE A 631 -23.13 7.45 12.37
N TYR A 632 -22.98 8.66 11.82
CA TYR A 632 -22.00 8.95 10.77
C TYR A 632 -20.57 8.54 11.19
N THR A 633 -19.90 7.74 10.34
CA THR A 633 -18.54 7.23 10.57
C THR A 633 -17.47 7.79 9.62
N GLY A 634 -17.87 8.57 8.61
CA GLY A 634 -17.01 8.95 7.47
C GLY A 634 -17.07 7.96 6.29
N ASP A 635 -17.55 6.74 6.53
CA ASP A 635 -17.64 5.65 5.55
C ASP A 635 -19.08 5.31 5.13
N SER A 636 -19.23 4.54 4.05
CA SER A 636 -20.53 4.06 3.57
C SER A 636 -21.09 2.94 4.46
N ILE A 637 -22.06 3.27 5.31
CA ILE A 637 -22.66 2.34 6.28
C ILE A 637 -23.67 1.44 5.56
N CYS A 638 -23.51 0.12 5.62
CA CYS A 638 -24.51 -0.82 5.10
C CYS A 638 -24.76 -1.93 6.14
N PRO A 639 -25.76 -1.75 7.04
CA PRO A 639 -26.00 -2.67 8.14
C PRO A 639 -26.30 -4.10 7.67
N MET A 640 -26.01 -5.09 8.52
CA MET A 640 -26.37 -6.47 8.21
C MET A 640 -27.89 -6.62 8.27
N ALA A 641 -28.50 -6.78 7.09
CA ALA A 641 -29.94 -6.99 6.98
C ALA A 641 -30.30 -8.44 7.29
N ASP A 642 -30.88 -8.66 8.46
CA ASP A 642 -31.60 -9.88 8.77
C ASP A 642 -32.90 -9.92 7.96
N VAL A 643 -33.00 -10.93 7.10
CA VAL A 643 -34.14 -11.16 6.21
C VAL A 643 -34.97 -12.30 6.77
N THR A 644 -36.19 -11.98 7.21
CA THR A 644 -37.12 -12.98 7.74
C THR A 644 -37.90 -13.62 6.60
N MET A 645 -37.83 -14.96 6.51
CA MET A 645 -38.60 -15.75 5.56
C MET A 645 -39.99 -16.12 6.14
N PRO A 646 -40.99 -16.38 5.28
CA PRO A 646 -42.26 -16.95 5.70
C PRO A 646 -42.09 -18.34 6.34
N ALA A 647 -42.98 -18.70 7.27
CA ALA A 647 -42.92 -19.99 7.94
C ALA A 647 -43.09 -21.16 6.95
N GLY A 648 -42.14 -22.09 6.95
CA GLY A 648 -42.12 -23.24 6.03
C GLY A 648 -41.44 -22.98 4.67
N VAL A 649 -40.79 -21.83 4.49
CA VAL A 649 -39.92 -21.54 3.33
C VAL A 649 -38.46 -21.64 3.76
N ASP A 650 -37.64 -22.33 2.96
CA ASP A 650 -36.20 -22.47 3.22
C ASP A 650 -35.47 -21.12 3.14
N PRO A 651 -34.40 -20.91 3.94
CA PRO A 651 -33.66 -19.66 3.97
C PRO A 651 -32.86 -19.42 2.68
N LEU A 652 -33.23 -18.38 1.93
CA LEU A 652 -32.46 -17.90 0.77
C LEU A 652 -31.02 -17.50 1.16
N VAL A 653 -30.07 -17.76 0.27
CA VAL A 653 -28.63 -17.56 0.51
C VAL A 653 -28.16 -16.20 -0.03
N LYS A 654 -27.59 -15.38 0.87
CA LYS A 654 -27.00 -14.07 0.52
C LYS A 654 -25.76 -14.24 -0.37
N GLY A 655 -25.86 -13.76 -1.60
CA GLY A 655 -24.84 -13.85 -2.65
C GLY A 655 -25.25 -14.74 -3.81
N GLU A 656 -26.15 -15.70 -3.58
CA GLU A 656 -26.60 -16.70 -4.56
C GLU A 656 -28.04 -16.43 -4.97
N ASP A 657 -28.95 -16.29 -4.00
CA ASP A 657 -30.39 -16.03 -4.23
C ASP A 657 -30.74 -14.55 -4.12
N TYR A 658 -30.01 -13.80 -3.30
CA TYR A 658 -30.20 -12.35 -3.18
C TYR A 658 -28.91 -11.60 -2.87
N LYS A 659 -28.88 -10.32 -3.22
CA LYS A 659 -27.84 -9.36 -2.82
C LYS A 659 -28.46 -8.23 -2.01
N VAL A 660 -27.66 -7.69 -1.09
CA VAL A 660 -27.98 -6.46 -0.34
C VAL A 660 -27.30 -5.29 -1.04
N VAL A 661 -28.04 -4.21 -1.26
CA VAL A 661 -27.54 -2.97 -1.88
C VAL A 661 -28.00 -1.79 -1.03
N CYS A 662 -27.07 -1.03 -0.45
CA CYS A 662 -27.38 0.22 0.22
C CYS A 662 -27.23 1.42 -0.73
N LYS A 663 -27.99 2.49 -0.46
CA LYS A 663 -27.95 3.78 -1.16
C LYS A 663 -28.14 4.92 -0.17
N GLU A 664 -27.64 6.10 -0.53
CA GLU A 664 -27.76 7.34 0.26
C GLU A 664 -27.19 7.20 1.68
N ASN A 665 -26.18 6.33 1.81
CA ASN A 665 -25.74 5.71 3.07
C ASN A 665 -24.32 6.10 3.52
N LEU A 666 -23.77 7.17 2.96
CA LEU A 666 -22.49 7.77 3.36
C LEU A 666 -22.70 8.94 4.32
N ASN A 667 -23.60 9.87 3.96
CA ASN A 667 -23.85 11.09 4.72
C ASN A 667 -24.96 10.89 5.77
N ALA A 668 -25.01 11.78 6.77
CA ALA A 668 -26.12 11.78 7.73
C ALA A 668 -27.44 12.20 7.06
N GLY A 669 -28.51 11.47 7.34
CA GLY A 669 -29.79 11.57 6.63
C GLY A 669 -30.58 10.26 6.68
N THR A 670 -31.44 10.03 5.67
CA THR A 670 -32.16 8.76 5.49
C THR A 670 -31.47 7.94 4.40
N ALA A 671 -30.97 6.77 4.75
CA ALA A 671 -30.40 5.79 3.84
C ALA A 671 -31.44 4.73 3.45
N THR A 672 -31.24 4.05 2.32
CA THR A 672 -32.09 2.95 1.87
C THR A 672 -31.27 1.67 1.70
N LEU A 673 -31.75 0.57 2.27
CA LEU A 673 -31.27 -0.79 2.04
C LEU A 673 -32.28 -1.55 1.17
N SER A 674 -31.81 -2.04 0.02
CA SER A 674 -32.54 -2.93 -0.88
C SER A 674 -32.03 -4.37 -0.74
N VAL A 675 -32.94 -5.34 -0.69
CA VAL A 675 -32.66 -6.75 -0.98
C VAL A 675 -33.18 -7.06 -2.39
N GLN A 676 -32.30 -7.51 -3.29
CA GLN A 676 -32.58 -7.72 -4.71
C GLN A 676 -32.27 -9.16 -5.14
N GLY A 677 -33.12 -9.76 -5.98
CA GLY A 677 -32.95 -11.15 -6.44
C GLY A 677 -31.70 -11.41 -7.27
N VAL A 678 -31.11 -12.59 -7.09
CA VAL A 678 -29.91 -13.14 -7.78
C VAL A 678 -30.20 -14.61 -8.12
N GLY A 679 -29.34 -15.28 -8.90
CA GLY A 679 -29.53 -16.68 -9.29
C GLY A 679 -30.81 -16.84 -10.12
N ILE A 680 -31.73 -17.71 -9.70
CA ILE A 680 -33.07 -17.81 -10.30
C ILE A 680 -34.05 -16.76 -9.77
N TYR A 681 -33.81 -16.17 -8.60
CA TYR A 681 -34.78 -15.30 -7.94
C TYR A 681 -34.90 -13.91 -8.58
N TYR A 682 -36.05 -13.25 -8.40
CA TYR A 682 -36.29 -11.86 -8.80
C TYR A 682 -37.23 -11.13 -7.83
N GLY A 683 -37.15 -9.81 -7.85
CA GLY A 683 -37.86 -8.92 -6.95
C GLY A 683 -36.92 -7.96 -6.23
N GLU A 684 -37.51 -6.96 -5.57
CA GLU A 684 -36.78 -6.02 -4.71
C GLU A 684 -37.67 -5.62 -3.52
N ILE A 685 -37.20 -5.89 -2.29
CA ILE A 685 -37.81 -5.37 -1.07
C ILE A 685 -36.88 -4.33 -0.44
N LYS A 686 -37.45 -3.32 0.24
CA LYS A 686 -36.71 -2.13 0.71
C LYS A 686 -37.00 -1.80 2.17
N LYS A 687 -35.98 -1.30 2.85
CA LYS A 687 -36.05 -0.74 4.20
C LYS A 687 -35.24 0.55 4.26
N THR A 688 -35.80 1.61 4.81
CA THR A 688 -35.07 2.85 5.11
C THR A 688 -34.52 2.81 6.53
N PHE A 689 -33.34 3.40 6.75
CA PHE A 689 -32.75 3.59 8.07
C PHE A 689 -32.12 4.99 8.20
N THR A 690 -31.99 5.50 9.42
CA THR A 690 -31.43 6.83 9.66
C THR A 690 -29.94 6.73 9.97
N ILE A 691 -29.15 7.63 9.38
CA ILE A 691 -27.77 7.92 9.81
C ILE A 691 -27.81 9.27 10.54
N ALA A 692 -27.71 9.22 11.87
CA ALA A 692 -27.64 10.39 12.72
C ALA A 692 -26.28 11.10 12.58
N LYS A 693 -26.27 12.40 12.81
CA LYS A 693 -25.04 13.21 12.77
C LYS A 693 -24.09 12.84 13.91
N ALA A 694 -22.80 12.72 13.61
CA ALA A 694 -21.74 12.64 14.62
C ALA A 694 -21.70 13.94 15.45
N SER A 695 -21.19 13.88 16.68
CA SER A 695 -21.05 15.07 17.53
C SER A 695 -19.67 15.70 17.36
N LEU A 696 -19.61 16.99 17.09
CA LEU A 696 -18.36 17.75 16.94
C LEU A 696 -18.37 18.97 17.86
N THR A 697 -17.34 19.10 18.70
CA THR A 697 -17.13 20.27 19.56
C THR A 697 -16.12 21.22 18.90
N VAL A 698 -16.42 22.51 18.92
CA VAL A 698 -15.55 23.58 18.41
C VAL A 698 -15.30 24.59 19.53
N THR A 699 -14.12 24.54 20.13
CA THR A 699 -13.74 25.32 21.31
C THR A 699 -12.84 26.47 20.89
N ALA A 700 -13.19 27.72 21.22
CA ALA A 700 -12.25 28.83 20.98
C ALA A 700 -11.05 28.75 21.92
N LYS A 701 -9.85 29.04 21.39
CA LYS A 701 -8.63 29.09 22.22
C LYS A 701 -8.66 30.31 23.13
N ASP A 702 -8.18 30.13 24.36
CA ASP A 702 -7.88 31.23 25.27
C ASP A 702 -6.86 32.19 24.64
N LYS A 703 -6.98 33.49 24.97
CA LYS A 703 -6.09 34.55 24.49
C LYS A 703 -5.76 35.53 25.61
N THR A 704 -4.54 36.06 25.61
CA THR A 704 -4.17 37.25 26.40
C THR A 704 -3.88 38.44 25.48
N ILE A 705 -4.34 39.62 25.86
CA ILE A 705 -4.02 40.94 25.28
C ILE A 705 -3.76 41.95 26.41
N VAL A 706 -3.18 43.13 26.11
CA VAL A 706 -3.02 44.19 27.10
C VAL A 706 -4.10 45.27 26.96
N TYR A 707 -4.35 46.02 28.03
CA TYR A 707 -5.35 47.08 28.05
C TYR A 707 -5.12 48.12 26.93
N GLY A 708 -6.16 48.35 26.12
CA GLY A 708 -6.12 49.25 24.97
C GLY A 708 -5.99 48.52 23.62
N ASP A 709 -5.68 47.22 23.61
CA ASP A 709 -5.74 46.39 22.41
C ASP A 709 -7.18 46.15 21.94
N GLU A 710 -7.32 45.79 20.66
CA GLU A 710 -8.56 45.26 20.09
C GLU A 710 -8.79 43.80 20.53
N PRO A 711 -10.05 43.31 20.62
CA PRO A 711 -10.33 41.89 20.87
C PRO A 711 -9.67 40.96 19.83
N ALA A 712 -8.94 39.96 20.32
CA ALA A 712 -8.24 38.95 19.51
C ALA A 712 -8.54 37.51 19.97
N ASN A 713 -8.21 36.53 19.13
CA ASN A 713 -8.27 35.09 19.42
C ASN A 713 -7.10 34.38 18.72
N ASP A 714 -6.72 33.18 19.21
CA ASP A 714 -5.73 32.31 18.57
C ASP A 714 -6.37 31.10 17.86
N GLY A 715 -7.60 31.26 17.37
CA GLY A 715 -8.34 30.24 16.63
C GLY A 715 -9.29 29.39 17.48
N VAL A 716 -9.53 28.16 17.02
CA VAL A 716 -10.33 27.13 17.68
C VAL A 716 -9.58 25.79 17.72
N GLU A 717 -10.03 24.90 18.59
CA GLU A 717 -9.74 23.47 18.58
C GLU A 717 -11.02 22.69 18.24
N TYR A 718 -10.84 21.51 17.64
CA TYR A 718 -11.92 20.63 17.20
C TYR A 718 -11.77 19.27 17.88
N ASP A 719 -12.87 18.73 18.40
CA ASP A 719 -12.94 17.41 19.00
C ASP A 719 -14.18 16.66 18.52
N GLY A 720 -14.04 15.38 18.15
CA GLY A 720 -15.12 14.55 17.61
C GLY A 720 -15.23 14.45 16.09
N PHE A 721 -14.19 14.79 15.31
CA PHE A 721 -14.11 14.34 13.91
C PHE A 721 -13.97 12.81 13.86
N VAL A 722 -14.55 12.17 12.83
CA VAL A 722 -14.44 10.71 12.58
C VAL A 722 -13.46 10.40 11.46
N GLY A 723 -12.74 9.27 11.58
CA GLY A 723 -11.71 8.88 10.62
C GLY A 723 -10.55 9.88 10.53
N GLU A 724 -10.14 10.20 9.30
CA GLU A 724 -9.11 11.21 9.01
C GLU A 724 -9.70 12.61 8.68
N GLU A 725 -10.99 12.82 8.97
CA GLU A 725 -11.65 14.10 8.69
C GLU A 725 -11.12 15.26 9.55
N ASN A 726 -11.26 16.47 9.02
CA ASN A 726 -10.76 17.69 9.62
C ASN A 726 -11.61 18.89 9.15
N ALA A 727 -11.27 20.11 9.58
CA ALA A 727 -12.07 21.31 9.33
C ALA A 727 -12.42 21.60 7.85
N SER A 728 -11.75 20.98 6.87
CA SER A 728 -12.12 21.05 5.44
C SER A 728 -13.50 20.45 5.11
N VAL A 729 -14.06 19.55 5.94
CA VAL A 729 -15.40 18.96 5.74
C VAL A 729 -16.54 19.84 6.29
N LEU A 730 -16.22 21.01 6.86
CA LEU A 730 -17.19 21.93 7.44
C LEU A 730 -17.56 23.05 6.46
N GLY A 731 -18.85 23.38 6.44
CA GLY A 731 -19.39 24.53 5.73
C GLY A 731 -19.52 25.77 6.61
N GLY A 732 -20.08 26.83 6.03
CA GLY A 732 -20.28 28.11 6.72
C GLY A 732 -18.99 28.95 6.78
N LYS A 733 -18.90 29.81 7.79
CA LYS A 733 -17.71 30.64 8.06
C LYS A 733 -17.51 30.75 9.55
N LEU A 734 -16.32 30.40 10.03
CA LEU A 734 -15.97 30.59 11.43
C LEU A 734 -15.97 32.09 11.79
N MET A 735 -16.75 32.45 12.79
CA MET A 735 -16.91 33.79 13.33
C MET A 735 -16.73 33.78 14.84
N TYR A 736 -16.21 34.87 15.39
CA TYR A 736 -16.03 35.05 16.83
C TYR A 736 -16.87 36.24 17.30
N SER A 737 -17.47 36.11 18.48
CA SER A 737 -17.98 37.25 19.25
C SER A 737 -17.26 37.35 20.58
N TYR A 738 -17.13 38.58 21.07
CA TYR A 738 -16.47 38.91 22.32
C TYR A 738 -17.42 39.77 23.17
N ASN A 739 -17.36 39.61 24.49
CA ASN A 739 -18.00 40.55 25.42
C ASN A 739 -17.04 41.66 25.91
N TYR A 740 -15.78 41.64 25.47
CA TYR A 740 -14.82 42.76 25.58
C TYR A 740 -14.96 43.72 24.40
N LYS A 741 -14.90 45.02 24.69
CA LYS A 741 -14.62 46.09 23.75
C LYS A 741 -13.31 46.76 24.16
N LYS A 742 -12.58 47.28 23.18
CA LYS A 742 -11.37 48.08 23.43
C LYS A 742 -11.62 49.20 24.44
N LEU A 743 -10.74 49.29 25.45
CA LEU A 743 -10.82 50.15 26.63
C LEU A 743 -11.85 49.74 27.71
N ASP A 744 -12.50 48.58 27.61
CA ASP A 744 -13.07 47.93 28.79
C ASP A 744 -11.95 47.55 29.79
N LYS A 745 -12.30 47.33 31.05
CA LYS A 745 -11.31 47.13 32.14
C LYS A 745 -10.48 45.85 32.00
N VAL A 746 -9.32 45.84 32.67
CA VAL A 746 -8.53 44.64 32.93
C VAL A 746 -9.38 43.57 33.63
N GLY A 747 -9.30 42.32 33.17
CA GLY A 747 -10.18 41.24 33.63
C GLY A 747 -10.25 40.04 32.67
N LYS A 748 -11.28 39.21 32.86
CA LYS A 748 -11.55 38.03 32.03
C LYS A 748 -12.88 38.15 31.29
N TYR A 749 -12.85 37.79 30.02
CA TYR A 749 -13.89 37.94 29.01
C TYR A 749 -14.04 36.63 28.23
N THR A 750 -15.11 36.48 27.44
CA THR A 750 -15.44 35.26 26.70
C THR A 750 -15.23 35.45 25.20
N ILE A 751 -14.57 34.48 24.57
CA ILE A 751 -14.44 34.33 23.12
C ILE A 751 -15.42 33.25 22.69
N THR A 752 -16.50 33.60 22.01
CA THR A 752 -17.53 32.64 21.58
C THR A 752 -17.41 32.36 20.08
N PRO A 753 -17.03 31.14 19.65
CA PRO A 753 -16.98 30.77 18.25
C PRO A 753 -18.39 30.45 17.72
N SER A 754 -18.59 30.61 16.42
CA SER A 754 -19.89 30.40 15.75
C SER A 754 -19.75 30.29 14.23
N GLY A 755 -20.85 30.02 13.52
CA GLY A 755 -20.97 30.23 12.07
C GLY A 755 -20.51 29.08 11.16
N LEU A 756 -19.87 28.05 11.71
CA LEU A 756 -19.64 26.78 11.01
C LEU A 756 -20.92 25.93 10.94
N THR A 757 -21.06 25.15 9.87
CA THR A 757 -22.19 24.24 9.62
C THR A 757 -21.70 22.90 9.09
N SER A 758 -22.50 21.83 9.20
CA SER A 758 -22.22 20.56 8.54
C SER A 758 -23.50 19.76 8.30
N ASN A 759 -23.50 18.98 7.22
CA ASN A 759 -24.53 17.96 6.99
C ASN A 759 -24.31 16.75 7.90
N ASN A 760 -23.06 16.36 8.15
CA ASN A 760 -22.70 15.12 8.84
C ASN A 760 -22.44 15.29 10.34
N TYR A 761 -22.13 16.52 10.79
CA TYR A 761 -21.88 16.82 12.21
C TYR A 761 -22.96 17.70 12.86
N LYS A 762 -23.27 17.37 14.11
CA LYS A 762 -23.98 18.22 15.08
C LYS A 762 -22.93 19.04 15.82
N ILE A 763 -22.67 20.24 15.31
CA ILE A 763 -21.65 21.15 15.84
C ILE A 763 -22.13 21.78 17.15
N THR A 764 -21.30 21.71 18.19
CA THR A 764 -21.47 22.40 19.47
C THR A 764 -20.32 23.37 19.68
N PHE A 765 -20.61 24.65 19.93
CA PHE A 765 -19.59 25.67 20.15
C PHE A 765 -19.31 25.85 21.65
N ALA A 766 -18.04 25.80 22.03
CA ALA A 766 -17.58 26.07 23.39
C ALA A 766 -16.76 27.37 23.42
N ALA A 767 -16.98 28.19 24.44
CA ALA A 767 -16.31 29.48 24.58
C ALA A 767 -14.93 29.34 25.23
N GLY A 768 -13.96 30.12 24.73
CA GLY A 768 -12.65 30.33 25.36
C GLY A 768 -12.61 31.63 26.17
N THR A 769 -11.49 31.89 26.82
CA THR A 769 -11.26 33.05 27.69
C THR A 769 -10.36 34.08 27.02
N LEU A 770 -10.83 35.33 26.90
CA LEU A 770 -9.97 36.48 26.62
C LEU A 770 -9.56 37.11 27.96
N THR A 771 -8.28 37.06 28.30
CA THR A 771 -7.71 37.76 29.46
C THR A 771 -7.12 39.09 29.00
N VAL A 772 -7.52 40.18 29.66
CA VAL A 772 -7.00 41.53 29.40
C VAL A 772 -6.13 41.92 30.58
N GLU A 773 -4.82 42.05 30.36
CA GLU A 773 -3.82 42.38 31.38
C GLU A 773 -3.50 43.88 31.41
N LYS A 774 -2.89 44.35 32.51
CA LYS A 774 -2.50 45.76 32.66
C LYS A 774 -1.47 46.15 31.61
N ALA A 775 -1.68 47.29 30.97
CA ALA A 775 -0.68 47.85 30.05
C ALA A 775 0.47 48.52 30.82
N ASP A 776 1.67 48.50 30.25
CA ASP A 776 2.81 49.23 30.80
C ASP A 776 2.76 50.72 30.46
N VAL A 777 3.21 51.54 31.40
CA VAL A 777 3.27 52.99 31.23
C VAL A 777 4.58 53.41 30.57
N SER A 778 4.46 54.18 29.49
CA SER A 778 5.56 54.87 28.83
C SER A 778 5.58 56.36 29.19
N VAL A 779 6.75 56.99 29.08
CA VAL A 779 6.92 58.44 29.15
C VAL A 779 7.77 58.88 27.96
N GLU A 780 7.23 59.81 27.17
CA GLU A 780 7.84 60.37 25.97
C GLU A 780 8.19 61.85 26.18
N ALA A 781 9.21 62.33 25.47
CA ALA A 781 9.65 63.74 25.44
C ALA A 781 10.03 64.40 26.79
N LEU A 782 10.10 63.63 27.89
CA LEU A 782 10.71 64.09 29.14
C LEU A 782 12.23 64.24 28.94
N ALA A 783 12.77 65.44 29.19
CA ALA A 783 14.18 65.74 29.06
C ALA A 783 14.65 66.73 30.13
N ALA A 784 15.94 66.66 30.49
CA ALA A 784 16.60 67.70 31.28
C ALA A 784 16.60 69.03 30.51
N LYS A 785 16.63 70.15 31.23
CA LYS A 785 16.91 71.46 30.65
C LYS A 785 18.42 71.70 30.63
N GLU A 786 18.94 71.82 29.42
CA GLU A 786 20.37 72.05 29.15
C GLU A 786 20.78 73.50 29.40
N MET A 787 22.08 73.73 29.61
CA MET A 787 22.70 75.05 29.73
C MET A 787 22.15 75.96 30.84
N LEU A 788 21.54 75.39 31.89
CA LEU A 788 21.15 76.16 33.07
C LEU A 788 22.40 76.67 33.80
N VAL A 789 22.42 77.97 34.09
CA VAL A 789 23.47 78.65 34.85
C VAL A 789 22.82 79.40 36.03
N TYR A 790 23.53 79.54 37.14
CA TYR A 790 23.06 80.33 38.28
C TYR A 790 22.66 81.74 37.85
N SER A 791 21.49 82.19 38.30
CA SER A 791 20.87 83.44 37.84
C SER A 791 20.23 84.27 38.97
N GLY A 792 20.37 83.83 40.23
CA GLY A 792 19.66 84.37 41.39
C GLY A 792 18.13 84.17 41.36
N LYS A 793 17.62 83.29 40.48
CA LYS A 793 16.19 83.01 40.30
C LYS A 793 15.93 81.50 40.16
N SER A 794 14.74 81.06 40.54
CA SER A 794 14.33 79.67 40.35
C SER A 794 14.11 79.36 38.87
N GLN A 795 14.63 78.22 38.43
CA GLN A 795 14.62 77.76 37.03
C GLN A 795 13.98 76.37 36.96
N GLU A 796 13.11 76.15 35.98
CA GLU A 796 12.57 74.81 35.68
C GLU A 796 13.69 73.85 35.28
N LEU A 797 13.67 72.65 35.86
CA LEU A 797 14.74 71.66 35.68
C LEU A 797 14.51 70.72 34.48
N VAL A 798 13.25 70.46 34.11
CA VAL A 798 12.91 69.53 33.02
C VAL A 798 11.91 70.14 32.03
N THR A 799 11.92 69.62 30.80
CA THR A 799 10.79 69.78 29.87
C THR A 799 9.80 68.65 30.15
N ALA A 800 8.55 68.98 30.46
CA ALA A 800 7.55 68.00 30.87
C ALA A 800 7.26 66.95 29.78
N GLY A 801 7.30 65.68 30.16
CA GLY A 801 6.97 64.57 29.28
C GLY A 801 5.47 64.35 29.11
N LYS A 802 5.12 63.55 28.10
CA LYS A 802 3.78 62.96 27.93
C LYS A 802 3.82 61.50 28.37
N THR A 803 2.67 60.94 28.72
CA THR A 803 2.53 59.52 29.06
C THR A 803 1.32 58.91 28.37
N ASN A 804 1.37 57.61 28.10
CA ASN A 804 0.28 56.86 27.45
C ASN A 804 -0.93 56.67 28.38
N PHE A 805 -0.72 56.54 29.70
CA PHE A 805 -1.78 56.36 30.69
C PHE A 805 -1.48 57.10 32.00
N GLY A 806 -2.52 57.38 32.80
CA GLY A 806 -2.39 58.02 34.10
C GLY A 806 -1.97 59.49 34.05
N THR A 807 -1.19 59.93 35.04
CA THR A 807 -0.66 61.30 35.14
C THR A 807 0.78 61.24 35.61
N LEU A 808 1.65 61.97 34.91
CA LEU A 808 3.07 62.09 35.22
C LEU A 808 3.27 63.12 36.35
N LEU A 809 3.90 62.68 37.44
CA LEU A 809 4.17 63.46 38.63
C LEU A 809 5.68 63.53 38.90
N TYR A 810 6.16 64.65 39.43
CA TYR A 810 7.57 64.96 39.67
C TYR A 810 7.86 65.22 41.15
N SER A 811 9.12 65.01 41.56
CA SER A 811 9.61 65.29 42.92
C SER A 811 11.12 65.61 42.92
N LEU A 812 11.57 66.37 43.93
CA LEU A 812 12.98 66.63 44.23
C LEU A 812 13.45 65.95 45.53
N ASP A 813 12.54 65.53 46.41
CA ASP A 813 12.86 64.81 47.64
C ASP A 813 12.65 63.28 47.52
N GLY A 814 12.01 62.83 46.44
CA GLY A 814 11.69 61.42 46.19
C GLY A 814 10.45 60.92 46.95
N GLU A 815 9.85 61.76 47.81
CA GLU A 815 8.71 61.43 48.67
C GLU A 815 7.42 62.14 48.22
N LYS A 816 7.49 63.47 48.04
CA LYS A 816 6.36 64.35 47.73
C LYS A 816 6.31 64.59 46.22
N TYR A 817 5.23 64.15 45.59
CA TYR A 817 5.06 64.24 44.14
C TYR A 817 3.88 65.16 43.79
N SER A 818 4.06 66.05 42.83
CA SER A 818 3.01 66.89 42.24
C SER A 818 3.05 66.81 40.71
N ALA A 819 2.03 67.35 40.03
CA ALA A 819 2.02 67.44 38.57
C ALA A 819 2.80 68.68 38.03
N GLU A 820 3.40 69.47 38.93
CA GLU A 820 4.12 70.70 38.58
C GLU A 820 5.56 70.40 38.17
N ILE A 821 6.12 71.19 37.24
CA ILE A 821 7.53 71.06 36.85
C ILE A 821 8.39 71.54 38.03
N PRO A 822 9.33 70.72 38.54
CA PRO A 822 10.19 71.14 39.64
C PRO A 822 11.13 72.25 39.21
N THR A 823 11.26 73.27 40.06
CA THR A 823 12.14 74.42 39.86
C THR A 823 13.17 74.51 40.98
N ALA A 824 14.36 75.03 40.69
CA ALA A 824 15.38 75.31 41.71
C ALA A 824 16.32 76.46 41.30
N THR A 825 17.03 77.03 42.28
CA THR A 825 17.84 78.25 42.12
C THR A 825 19.36 78.00 42.14
N ASP A 826 19.85 77.22 43.10
CA ASP A 826 21.30 77.06 43.38
C ASP A 826 22.04 76.26 42.31
N ALA A 827 23.34 76.51 42.15
CA ALA A 827 24.21 75.72 41.28
C ALA A 827 24.59 74.38 41.91
N LYS A 828 24.05 73.28 41.36
CA LYS A 828 24.36 71.89 41.69
C LYS A 828 23.69 70.94 40.70
N THR A 829 23.99 69.65 40.80
CA THR A 829 23.17 68.59 40.22
C THR A 829 21.91 68.39 41.06
N TYR A 830 20.77 68.24 40.38
CA TYR A 830 19.47 67.90 40.94
C TYR A 830 19.00 66.57 40.35
N THR A 831 18.58 65.64 41.19
CA THR A 831 17.87 64.43 40.76
C THR A 831 16.38 64.72 40.76
N VAL A 832 15.77 64.79 39.58
CA VAL A 832 14.31 64.87 39.41
C VAL A 832 13.76 63.45 39.38
N TYR A 833 13.03 63.07 40.42
CA TYR A 833 12.26 61.84 40.46
C TYR A 833 10.96 62.06 39.68
N TYR A 834 10.54 61.08 38.89
CA TYR A 834 9.25 61.13 38.20
C TYR A 834 8.54 59.78 38.23
N LYS A 835 7.21 59.81 38.36
CA LYS A 835 6.40 58.61 38.39
C LYS A 835 5.01 58.80 37.81
N VAL A 836 4.41 57.68 37.40
CA VAL A 836 2.97 57.53 37.14
C VAL A 836 2.45 56.47 38.11
N ALA A 837 1.36 56.78 38.80
CA ALA A 837 0.74 55.86 39.74
C ALA A 837 0.05 54.69 39.02
N GLU A 838 0.00 53.53 39.70
CA GLU A 838 -0.78 52.38 39.25
C GLU A 838 -2.26 52.75 39.09
N GLY A 839 -2.91 52.23 38.05
CA GLY A 839 -4.35 52.32 37.87
C GLY A 839 -5.00 50.94 37.81
N ASP A 840 -6.33 50.89 37.75
CA ASP A 840 -7.08 49.65 37.49
C ASP A 840 -6.53 48.88 36.26
N ASN A 841 -6.10 49.63 35.24
CA ASN A 841 -5.84 49.12 33.89
C ASN A 841 -4.37 49.22 33.43
N TRP A 842 -3.47 49.80 34.23
CA TRP A 842 -2.05 49.97 33.87
C TRP A 842 -1.11 49.88 35.08
N ASN A 843 0.12 49.46 34.82
CA ASN A 843 1.16 49.28 35.83
C ASN A 843 1.77 50.63 36.27
N ALA A 844 2.34 50.69 37.48
CA ALA A 844 3.07 51.87 37.92
C ALA A 844 4.43 52.01 37.19
N LEU A 845 4.88 53.26 37.01
CA LEU A 845 6.21 53.58 36.52
C LEU A 845 6.87 54.57 37.48
N ALA A 846 8.12 54.32 37.91
CA ALA A 846 8.92 55.28 38.67
C ALA A 846 10.38 55.26 38.18
N LYS A 847 10.95 56.44 37.93
CA LYS A 847 12.29 56.66 37.35
C LYS A 847 12.88 58.00 37.84
N THR A 848 14.12 58.28 37.46
CA THR A 848 14.82 59.54 37.73
C THR A 848 15.44 60.13 36.46
N ILE A 849 15.73 61.42 36.49
CA ILE A 849 16.57 62.14 35.51
C ILE A 849 17.41 63.18 36.26
N GLU A 850 18.66 63.37 35.87
CA GLU A 850 19.56 64.35 36.48
C GLU A 850 19.62 65.63 35.64
N VAL A 851 19.76 66.77 36.33
CA VAL A 851 19.80 68.11 35.74
C VAL A 851 20.86 68.93 36.48
N VAL A 852 21.71 69.65 35.77
CA VAL A 852 22.77 70.49 36.38
C VAL A 852 22.46 71.96 36.17
N ILE A 853 22.38 72.72 37.26
CA ILE A 853 22.54 74.18 37.21
C ILE A 853 24.04 74.45 37.44
N ALA A 854 24.71 74.97 36.41
CA ALA A 854 26.12 75.34 36.49
C ALA A 854 26.30 76.64 37.31
N LYS A 855 27.48 76.84 37.88
CA LYS A 855 27.84 78.07 38.59
C LYS A 855 27.94 79.26 37.64
N ALA A 856 27.59 80.45 38.13
CA ALA A 856 27.88 81.70 37.41
C ALA A 856 29.37 82.07 37.54
N PRO A 857 30.04 82.58 36.49
CA PRO A 857 31.41 83.07 36.60
C PRO A 857 31.45 84.38 37.41
N LEU A 858 32.41 84.49 38.33
CA LEU A 858 32.67 85.71 39.10
C LEU A 858 34.16 86.03 39.09
N THR A 859 34.53 87.27 38.77
CA THR A 859 35.92 87.75 38.82
C THR A 859 36.12 88.65 40.04
N VAL A 860 37.23 88.45 40.75
CA VAL A 860 37.64 89.22 41.92
C VAL A 860 39.02 89.83 41.67
N THR A 861 39.06 91.13 41.38
CA THR A 861 40.27 91.84 40.95
C THR A 861 40.82 92.68 42.09
N ALA A 862 42.09 92.50 42.48
CA ALA A 862 42.70 93.39 43.48
C ALA A 862 42.94 94.80 42.89
N LYS A 863 42.71 95.84 43.71
CA LYS A 863 42.95 97.22 43.29
C LYS A 863 44.43 97.57 43.31
N ASP A 864 44.84 98.40 42.34
CA ASP A 864 46.16 99.03 42.32
C ASP A 864 46.39 99.93 43.55
N LYS A 865 47.64 100.03 44.01
CA LYS A 865 48.03 100.83 45.18
C LYS A 865 49.44 101.43 45.01
N SER A 866 49.68 102.62 45.54
CA SER A 866 51.02 103.19 45.72
C SER A 866 51.45 103.17 47.19
N ILE A 867 52.74 102.95 47.42
CA ILE A 867 53.45 103.17 48.70
C ILE A 867 54.82 103.83 48.44
N VAL A 868 55.43 104.40 49.47
CA VAL A 868 56.80 104.95 49.41
C VAL A 868 57.81 103.89 49.86
N TYR A 869 59.00 103.90 49.25
CA TYR A 869 60.12 103.01 49.59
C TYR A 869 60.41 102.99 51.11
N GLY A 870 60.51 101.78 51.67
CA GLY A 870 60.70 101.55 53.11
C GLY A 870 59.42 101.26 53.89
N ASN A 871 58.24 101.49 53.31
CA ASN A 871 56.96 101.07 53.90
C ASN A 871 56.71 99.57 53.73
N GLU A 872 55.75 99.04 54.51
CA GLU A 872 55.21 97.69 54.30
C GLU A 872 54.31 97.64 53.04
N PRO A 873 54.16 96.48 52.36
CA PRO A 873 53.18 96.30 51.30
C PRO A 873 51.73 96.56 51.79
N ALA A 874 50.92 97.19 50.94
CA ALA A 874 49.52 97.53 51.22
C ALA A 874 48.63 97.27 49.99
N ASN A 875 47.31 97.09 50.20
CA ASN A 875 46.30 96.99 49.14
C ASN A 875 45.23 98.10 49.30
N ASP A 876 44.24 98.14 48.40
CA ASP A 876 43.07 99.04 48.47
C ASP A 876 41.73 98.28 48.36
N GLY A 877 41.71 96.99 48.74
CA GLY A 877 40.57 96.12 48.54
C GLY A 877 40.58 95.38 47.20
N VAL A 878 39.38 94.98 46.75
CA VAL A 878 39.10 94.31 45.47
C VAL A 878 37.89 94.95 44.79
N GLU A 879 37.72 94.68 43.50
CA GLU A 879 36.49 94.88 42.74
C GLU A 879 35.93 93.52 42.30
N TYR A 880 34.62 93.45 42.11
CA TYR A 880 33.88 92.24 41.77
C TYR A 880 33.11 92.46 40.47
N ASP A 881 33.21 91.51 39.54
CA ASP A 881 32.43 91.48 38.30
C ASP A 881 31.81 90.10 38.07
N GLY A 882 30.58 90.05 37.54
CA GLY A 882 29.83 88.81 37.28
C GLY A 882 28.76 88.43 38.32
N PHE A 883 28.49 89.24 39.36
CA PHE A 883 27.35 88.99 40.25
C PHE A 883 26.01 89.04 39.48
N VAL A 884 25.18 88.00 39.65
CA VAL A 884 23.84 87.90 39.05
C VAL A 884 22.76 88.26 40.08
N GLY A 885 21.51 88.38 39.64
CA GLY A 885 20.35 88.60 40.53
C GLY A 885 20.28 89.95 41.27
N GLY A 886 21.34 90.78 41.23
CA GLY A 886 21.51 91.94 42.11
C GLY A 886 22.27 91.63 43.40
N GLU A 887 22.96 90.48 43.44
CA GLU A 887 23.77 90.04 44.57
C GLU A 887 25.09 90.84 44.69
N ASN A 888 25.82 90.62 45.79
CA ASN A 888 27.09 91.27 46.09
C ASN A 888 27.94 90.37 47.00
N ALA A 889 29.13 90.81 47.42
CA ALA A 889 30.10 90.04 48.21
C ALA A 889 29.56 89.34 49.47
N SER A 890 28.41 89.75 50.02
CA SER A 890 27.72 89.04 51.11
C SER A 890 27.23 87.62 50.78
N VAL A 891 27.17 87.23 49.50
CA VAL A 891 26.83 85.84 49.07
C VAL A 891 28.07 84.93 48.92
N LEU A 892 29.26 85.43 49.27
CA LEU A 892 30.51 84.68 49.24
C LEU A 892 30.89 84.20 50.64
N GLY A 893 31.45 83.00 50.73
CA GLY A 893 32.10 82.47 51.92
C GLY A 893 33.63 82.56 51.83
N GLY A 894 34.31 82.08 52.87
CA GLY A 894 35.77 82.18 52.98
C GLY A 894 36.24 83.56 53.48
N GLU A 895 37.54 83.80 53.41
CA GLU A 895 38.17 85.03 53.92
C GLU A 895 39.07 85.62 52.82
N LEU A 896 38.93 86.91 52.53
CA LEU A 896 39.68 87.57 51.46
C LEU A 896 41.12 87.85 51.91
N SER A 897 42.07 87.14 51.31
CA SER A 897 43.50 87.25 51.62
C SER A 897 44.31 87.73 50.43
N TYR A 898 45.44 88.39 50.69
CA TYR A 898 46.31 89.02 49.69
C TYR A 898 47.73 88.47 49.78
N SER A 899 48.35 88.29 48.61
CA SER A 899 49.79 88.05 48.49
C SER A 899 50.44 89.13 47.63
N TYR A 900 51.67 89.49 47.98
CA TYR A 900 52.45 90.56 47.35
C TYR A 900 53.75 89.99 46.78
N SER A 901 54.20 90.48 45.63
CA SER A 901 55.57 90.23 45.16
C SER A 901 56.60 91.25 45.67
N TYR A 902 56.15 92.34 46.31
CA TYR A 902 57.01 93.28 47.03
C TYR A 902 57.35 92.77 48.43
N LYS A 903 58.61 92.94 48.85
CA LYS A 903 59.02 92.93 50.27
C LYS A 903 59.57 94.30 50.63
N LYS A 904 59.33 94.73 51.86
CA LYS A 904 59.85 95.98 52.39
C LYS A 904 61.37 96.08 52.22
N LEU A 905 61.82 97.24 51.72
CA LEU A 905 63.20 97.54 51.26
C LEU A 905 63.62 96.92 49.92
N ASP A 906 62.77 96.17 49.21
CA ASP A 906 62.97 95.98 47.77
C ASP A 906 62.88 97.36 47.05
N LYS A 907 63.49 97.46 45.87
CA LYS A 907 63.64 98.73 45.13
C LYS A 907 62.29 99.38 44.77
N ALA A 908 62.32 100.70 44.59
CA ALA A 908 61.24 101.43 43.92
C ALA A 908 60.94 100.81 42.53
N GLY A 909 59.66 100.63 42.20
CA GLY A 909 59.23 99.82 41.05
C GLY A 909 57.77 99.38 41.09
N LYS A 910 57.38 98.43 40.23
CA LYS A 910 56.04 97.83 40.18
C LYS A 910 56.05 96.35 40.53
N TYR A 911 55.08 95.95 41.34
CA TYR A 911 54.90 94.64 41.93
C TYR A 911 53.41 94.24 41.81
N THR A 912 53.07 92.99 42.13
CA THR A 912 51.71 92.43 42.00
C THR A 912 51.03 92.27 43.35
N ILE A 913 49.72 92.50 43.38
CA ILE A 913 48.79 92.25 44.49
C ILE A 913 47.82 91.16 44.02
N THR A 914 47.94 89.94 44.55
CA THR A 914 47.07 88.82 44.13
C THR A 914 46.07 88.48 45.24
N PRO A 915 44.74 88.63 45.00
CA PRO A 915 43.70 88.26 45.96
C PRO A 915 43.41 86.76 45.93
N SER A 916 42.82 86.23 47.01
CA SER A 916 42.52 84.80 47.18
C SER A 916 41.53 84.54 48.33
N GLY A 917 41.12 83.29 48.52
CA GLY A 917 40.48 82.80 49.76
C GLY A 917 38.95 82.87 49.84
N LEU A 918 38.30 83.61 48.94
CA LEU A 918 36.84 83.59 48.79
C LEU A 918 36.34 82.32 48.09
N THR A 919 35.11 81.89 48.43
CA THR A 919 34.47 80.66 47.95
C THR A 919 32.96 80.88 47.72
N SER A 920 32.35 80.07 46.86
CA SER A 920 30.88 80.04 46.72
C SER A 920 30.40 78.69 46.18
N GLY A 921 29.19 78.30 46.57
CA GLY A 921 28.45 77.20 45.94
C GLY A 921 27.84 77.60 44.60
N ASN A 922 27.43 78.87 44.46
CA ASN A 922 26.67 79.38 43.32
C ASN A 922 27.55 80.10 42.27
N TYR A 923 28.74 80.57 42.66
CA TYR A 923 29.72 81.19 41.77
C TYR A 923 31.01 80.37 41.61
N GLU A 924 31.61 80.46 40.42
CA GLU A 924 32.94 79.97 40.12
C GLU A 924 33.90 81.17 40.08
N ILE A 925 34.79 81.24 41.06
CA ILE A 925 35.51 82.46 41.41
C ILE A 925 36.90 82.47 40.77
N THR A 926 37.14 83.46 39.92
CA THR A 926 38.44 83.74 39.29
C THR A 926 39.09 84.94 39.97
N PHE A 927 40.32 84.79 40.46
CA PHE A 927 41.07 85.90 41.09
C PHE A 927 42.00 86.56 40.07
N ALA A 928 41.93 87.90 39.96
CA ALA A 928 42.78 88.71 39.10
C ALA A 928 43.67 89.65 39.94
N ALA A 929 44.93 89.80 39.52
CA ALA A 929 45.93 90.56 40.26
C ALA A 929 45.92 92.05 39.89
N GLY A 930 46.12 92.91 40.90
CA GLY A 930 46.39 94.34 40.75
C GLY A 930 47.88 94.67 40.90
N THR A 931 48.21 95.96 40.89
CA THR A 931 49.58 96.49 40.87
C THR A 931 49.92 97.27 42.14
N LEU A 932 50.97 96.88 42.86
CA LEU A 932 51.60 97.69 43.90
C LEU A 932 52.75 98.49 43.29
N THR A 933 52.66 99.81 43.29
CA THR A 933 53.74 100.72 42.88
C THR A 933 54.48 101.23 44.12
N VAL A 934 55.81 101.25 44.04
CA VAL A 934 56.71 101.67 45.12
C VAL A 934 57.50 102.88 44.62
N GLU A 935 57.24 104.03 45.24
CA GLU A 935 57.78 105.34 44.86
C GLU A 935 59.04 105.68 45.68
N LYS A 936 59.89 106.60 45.20
CA LYS A 936 61.11 107.02 45.92
C LYS A 936 60.78 107.76 47.21
N ALA A 937 61.61 107.60 48.24
CA ALA A 937 61.53 108.37 49.48
C ALA A 937 62.23 109.74 49.37
N ASP A 938 61.83 110.69 50.21
CA ASP A 938 62.52 111.98 50.34
C ASP A 938 63.60 111.94 51.43
N ILE A 939 64.68 112.71 51.23
CA ILE A 939 65.76 112.84 52.20
C ILE A 939 65.48 113.97 53.20
N PHE A 940 65.73 113.68 54.47
CA PHE A 940 65.75 114.63 55.57
C PHE A 940 67.13 114.63 56.22
N VAL A 941 67.65 115.82 56.52
CA VAL A 941 68.96 116.06 57.14
C VAL A 941 68.78 117.02 58.30
N ASP A 942 69.33 116.68 59.47
CA ASP A 942 69.34 117.59 60.62
C ASP A 942 70.34 118.74 60.42
N ALA A 943 69.93 119.94 60.84
CA ALA A 943 70.72 121.16 60.63
C ALA A 943 72.02 121.13 61.43
N LEU A 944 73.15 121.40 60.76
CA LEU A 944 74.46 121.55 61.39
C LEU A 944 74.44 122.62 62.49
N VAL A 945 75.34 122.46 63.47
CA VAL A 945 75.55 123.44 64.54
C VAL A 945 76.95 124.04 64.42
N ALA A 946 77.03 125.38 64.38
CA ALA A 946 78.29 126.12 64.39
C ALA A 946 78.97 126.03 65.77
N LYS A 947 80.30 125.93 65.81
CA LYS A 947 81.07 125.96 67.05
C LYS A 947 81.27 127.41 67.52
N GLU A 948 80.80 127.71 68.72
CA GLU A 948 80.84 129.05 69.31
C GLU A 948 82.15 129.35 70.05
N LYS A 949 82.37 130.65 70.34
CA LYS A 949 83.44 131.19 71.22
C LYS A 949 84.87 130.84 70.77
N LEU A 950 85.03 130.48 69.50
CA LEU A 950 86.33 130.35 68.85
C LEU A 950 87.02 131.72 68.89
N VAL A 951 88.19 131.79 69.52
CA VAL A 951 89.05 132.98 69.57
C VAL A 951 90.39 132.61 68.94
N TYR A 952 90.98 133.54 68.22
CA TYR A 952 92.26 133.36 67.55
C TYR A 952 93.37 133.04 68.56
N ASN A 953 93.82 131.79 68.53
CA ASN A 953 94.89 131.22 69.35
C ASN A 953 96.14 130.86 68.51
N GLY A 954 96.04 130.87 67.18
CA GLY A 954 97.09 130.46 66.25
C GLY A 954 96.96 129.06 65.66
N GLU A 955 95.94 128.28 66.04
CA GLU A 955 95.72 126.90 65.59
C GLU A 955 94.38 126.74 64.85
N ALA A 956 94.30 125.71 63.98
CA ALA A 956 93.10 125.40 63.22
C ALA A 956 91.99 124.83 64.13
N GLN A 957 90.80 125.39 64.02
CA GLN A 957 89.63 125.05 64.83
C GLN A 957 88.52 124.51 63.92
N GLU A 958 87.94 123.36 64.27
CA GLU A 958 86.73 122.85 63.62
C GLU A 958 85.59 123.87 63.70
N LEU A 959 84.85 124.04 62.61
CA LEU A 959 83.86 125.10 62.49
C LEU A 959 82.44 124.61 62.84
N VAL A 960 82.13 123.35 62.55
CA VAL A 960 80.78 122.78 62.70
C VAL A 960 80.82 121.45 63.44
N THR A 961 79.68 121.06 63.99
CA THR A 961 79.38 119.67 64.37
C THR A 961 78.60 119.01 63.24
N ALA A 962 78.95 117.76 62.90
CA ALA A 962 78.27 116.97 61.87
C ALA A 962 76.79 116.71 62.20
N GLY A 963 75.95 116.62 61.17
CA GLY A 963 74.52 116.28 61.27
C GLY A 963 74.19 114.88 60.73
N GLU A 964 73.01 114.37 61.06
CA GLU A 964 72.51 113.06 60.60
C GLU A 964 71.53 113.19 59.43
N THR A 965 71.23 112.06 58.76
CA THR A 965 70.35 111.98 57.58
C THR A 965 69.56 110.68 57.55
N ASN A 966 68.29 110.71 57.12
CA ASN A 966 67.40 109.53 57.17
C ASN A 966 67.84 108.40 56.20
N PHE A 967 68.38 108.75 55.03
CA PHE A 967 69.10 107.85 54.14
C PHE A 967 70.29 108.59 53.49
N GLY A 968 71.23 107.85 52.87
CA GLY A 968 72.40 108.42 52.22
C GLY A 968 73.53 108.81 53.18
N THR A 969 74.34 109.80 52.80
CA THR A 969 75.50 110.28 53.58
C THR A 969 75.68 111.77 53.37
N LEU A 970 75.93 112.50 54.47
CA LEU A 970 76.08 113.95 54.47
C LEU A 970 77.49 114.37 54.06
N LEU A 971 77.60 115.33 53.14
CA LEU A 971 78.86 115.81 52.57
C LEU A 971 78.99 117.34 52.71
N TYR A 972 80.17 117.83 53.07
CA TYR A 972 80.49 119.22 53.40
C TYR A 972 81.46 119.88 52.40
N SER A 973 81.41 121.20 52.26
CA SER A 973 82.32 121.99 51.41
C SER A 973 82.59 123.41 51.95
N PHE A 974 83.73 123.99 51.57
CA PHE A 974 84.06 125.41 51.78
C PHE A 974 83.78 126.29 50.54
N ASP A 975 83.90 125.74 49.33
CA ASP A 975 83.75 126.47 48.07
C ASP A 975 82.34 126.32 47.45
N GLY A 976 81.56 125.34 47.94
CA GLY A 976 80.22 125.05 47.43
C GLY A 976 80.21 124.15 46.18
N GLU A 977 81.39 123.75 45.67
CA GLU A 977 81.55 122.86 44.51
C GLU A 977 82.11 121.49 44.91
N LYS A 978 83.17 121.47 45.72
CA LYS A 978 83.89 120.25 46.14
C LYS A 978 83.40 119.79 47.49
N TYR A 979 82.56 118.77 47.48
CA TYR A 979 81.99 118.15 48.68
C TYR A 979 82.79 116.91 49.10
N SER A 980 83.01 116.76 50.40
CA SER A 980 83.67 115.60 51.02
C SER A 980 82.96 115.21 52.33
N ALA A 981 83.24 114.04 52.91
CA ALA A 981 82.68 113.66 54.21
C ALA A 981 83.41 114.29 55.43
N GLU A 982 84.48 115.06 55.21
CA GLU A 982 85.33 115.59 56.29
C GLU A 982 84.77 116.88 56.90
N ILE A 983 84.89 117.03 58.22
CA ILE A 983 84.37 118.19 58.97
C ILE A 983 85.26 119.42 58.71
N PRO A 984 84.71 120.55 58.22
CA PRO A 984 85.52 121.75 57.93
C PRO A 984 86.15 122.40 59.17
N ALA A 985 87.43 122.77 59.06
CA ALA A 985 88.23 123.42 60.11
C ALA A 985 89.11 124.55 59.54
N ALA A 986 89.37 125.61 60.31
CA ALA A 986 90.20 126.74 59.87
C ALA A 986 90.77 127.62 61.03
N THR A 987 91.71 128.52 60.71
CA THR A 987 92.58 129.20 61.72
C THR A 987 92.36 130.72 61.88
N ASP A 988 91.99 131.44 60.81
CA ASP A 988 92.07 132.91 60.81
C ASP A 988 90.92 133.57 61.60
N ALA A 989 91.17 134.74 62.18
CA ALA A 989 90.15 135.56 62.84
C ALA A 989 89.16 136.23 61.86
N LYS A 990 88.25 135.43 61.28
CA LYS A 990 87.20 135.87 60.33
C LYS A 990 85.95 134.98 60.39
N THR A 991 84.93 135.35 59.63
CA THR A 991 83.77 134.48 59.32
C THR A 991 84.13 133.49 58.23
N TYR A 992 83.65 132.25 58.37
CA TYR A 992 83.70 131.18 57.38
C TYR A 992 82.28 130.69 57.07
N THR A 993 82.03 130.32 55.81
CA THR A 993 80.78 129.69 55.38
C THR A 993 81.06 128.22 55.04
N VAL A 994 80.18 127.31 55.46
CA VAL A 994 80.26 125.86 55.19
C VAL A 994 78.99 125.41 54.49
N TYR A 995 79.13 124.69 53.39
CA TYR A 995 78.03 124.09 52.61
C TYR A 995 77.83 122.61 53.00
N TYR A 996 76.61 122.08 52.89
CA TYR A 996 76.30 120.66 53.15
C TYR A 996 75.16 120.10 52.28
N LYS A 997 75.24 118.82 51.84
CA LYS A 997 74.21 118.15 50.99
C LYS A 997 74.22 116.60 51.05
N VAL A 998 73.19 115.95 50.49
CA VAL A 998 73.10 114.48 50.26
C VAL A 998 72.67 114.18 48.82
N ALA A 999 73.27 113.16 48.19
CA ALA A 999 72.99 112.78 46.79
C ALA A 999 71.76 111.86 46.63
N GLU A 1000 71.17 111.88 45.42
CA GLU A 1000 70.05 111.01 45.02
C GLU A 1000 70.45 109.53 44.83
N SER A 1001 69.43 108.67 44.67
CA SER A 1001 69.53 107.21 44.59
C SER A 1001 68.41 106.62 43.73
N ASP A 1002 68.50 105.33 43.39
CA ASP A 1002 67.37 104.55 42.84
C ASP A 1002 66.12 104.61 43.74
N ASN A 1003 66.33 104.69 45.07
CA ASN A 1003 65.29 104.53 46.08
C ASN A 1003 64.88 105.83 46.80
N TRP A 1004 65.65 106.92 46.64
CA TRP A 1004 65.37 108.21 47.28
C TRP A 1004 65.85 109.40 46.45
N ASN A 1005 65.25 110.57 46.68
CA ASN A 1005 65.54 111.84 46.00
C ASN A 1005 66.80 112.53 46.60
N ALA A 1006 67.31 113.59 45.98
CA ALA A 1006 68.44 114.35 46.54
C ALA A 1006 68.03 115.27 47.71
N PHE A 1007 68.99 115.65 48.55
CA PHE A 1007 68.86 116.79 49.46
C PHE A 1007 69.81 117.91 49.01
N GLU A 1008 69.22 119.00 48.53
CA GLU A 1008 69.95 120.12 47.96
C GLU A 1008 70.85 120.86 48.96
N ALA A 1009 71.88 121.51 48.42
CA ALA A 1009 72.93 122.13 49.23
C ALA A 1009 72.43 123.32 50.06
N LYS A 1010 72.78 123.32 51.35
CA LYS A 1010 72.51 124.40 52.31
C LYS A 1010 73.81 124.90 52.93
N THR A 1011 73.76 126.05 53.62
CA THR A 1011 74.93 126.68 54.24
C THR A 1011 74.76 126.94 55.75
N ILE A 1012 75.88 127.16 56.43
CA ILE A 1012 75.99 127.67 57.80
C ILE A 1012 77.23 128.57 57.93
N GLU A 1013 77.18 129.61 58.77
CA GLU A 1013 78.31 130.51 59.04
C GLU A 1013 78.87 130.34 60.45
N VAL A 1014 80.19 130.54 60.58
CA VAL A 1014 80.96 130.33 61.81
C VAL A 1014 82.04 131.42 61.93
N VAL A 1015 82.27 131.96 63.13
CA VAL A 1015 83.17 133.11 63.33
C VAL A 1015 84.28 132.79 64.34
N ILE A 1016 85.53 133.07 63.97
CA ILE A 1016 86.67 133.08 64.88
C ILE A 1016 86.99 134.53 65.25
N ALA A 1017 86.92 134.87 66.54
CA ALA A 1017 87.07 136.24 67.04
C ALA A 1017 88.53 136.64 67.31
N LYS A 1018 88.81 137.96 67.34
CA LYS A 1018 90.14 138.52 67.65
C LYS A 1018 90.37 138.60 69.17
N ALA A 1019 91.59 138.31 69.61
CA ALA A 1019 91.99 138.40 71.02
C ALA A 1019 92.17 139.86 71.50
N PRO A 1020 91.86 140.19 72.78
CA PRO A 1020 91.98 141.53 73.35
C PRO A 1020 93.42 141.88 73.79
N LEU A 1021 93.71 143.18 73.89
CA LEU A 1021 95.00 143.74 74.34
C LEU A 1021 94.78 144.76 75.47
N THR A 1022 95.65 144.78 76.48
CA THR A 1022 95.51 145.64 77.68
C THR A 1022 96.66 146.62 77.80
N VAL A 1023 96.38 147.86 78.23
CA VAL A 1023 97.37 148.97 78.35
C VAL A 1023 97.16 149.71 79.68
N THR A 1024 98.23 150.20 80.30
CA THR A 1024 98.23 150.94 81.58
C THR A 1024 99.15 152.16 81.55
N ALA A 1025 98.78 153.22 82.29
CA ALA A 1025 99.50 154.49 82.40
C ALA A 1025 100.07 154.74 83.82
N LYS A 1026 100.88 155.80 83.99
CA LYS A 1026 101.46 156.25 85.27
C LYS A 1026 101.53 157.79 85.36
N ASP A 1027 101.57 158.29 86.58
CA ASP A 1027 101.54 159.71 86.93
C ASP A 1027 102.88 160.48 86.82
N LYS A 1028 102.80 161.79 87.11
CA LYS A 1028 103.72 162.87 86.75
C LYS A 1028 104.58 163.35 87.95
N SER A 1029 105.79 163.86 87.68
CA SER A 1029 106.62 164.58 88.68
C SER A 1029 107.19 165.90 88.16
N ILE A 1030 107.63 166.73 89.10
CA ILE A 1030 108.61 167.81 88.93
C ILE A 1030 109.57 167.68 90.13
N VAL A 1031 110.88 167.62 89.97
CA VAL A 1031 111.63 167.56 88.69
C VAL A 1031 111.30 166.30 87.88
#